data_AF-A0A9Q0KJD0-F1
#
_entry.id   AF-A0A9Q0KJD0-F1
#
_cell.length_a   1.000
_cell.length_b   1.000
_cell.length_c   1.000
_cell.angle_alpha   90.00
_cell.angle_beta   90.00
_cell.angle_gamma   90.00
#
_symmetry.space_group_name_H-M   'P 1'
#
loop_
_entity.id
_entity.type
_entity.pdbx_description
1 polymer ?
#
loop_
_entity_poly.entity_id
_entity_poly.type
_entity_poly.pdbx_seq_one_letter_code
_entity_poly.pdbx_strand_id
1 'polypeptide(L)'
;MVSDPPTWDSIGPILKLRRKSVLVQHPSIFKIDMNRLMRYGYLNRVLQTPTRFVVFPGQATSCPAQPHPARASRVKSEDERVETEAERPRFGCWERLGNLPPKSKLQNQAEVFTILAVLLSEQVPGFFRTFRARERREFLHLSQYVLVKMAVDEEQDFASKKKQPSDEEKRRMKIVPGSLKKAVMRPGGGTAKPVDGDQVIFHCTVRTLDGFIVESTRSQYGGRGNPTRLVLGKSKMILGLLEGIPTMFKDEVAMFKMKPELHYGEVDCPVAVSESFPKHDELHFEIELIDFFKVKVISEDLGVLKQVLNEGQGWESPKEPYEVKARISAKTGDGKMIVSHTEGEPISFIFGKTEVPKGLEMGIGTMTREEKAVIYVTKPYLTHSTLLPEVEGFDEVQFDVELVHFIQVRDMLGDGRLIKRRTRDGRGEFPMDCPLHDSLLRVHYKGMLMNEERTVFYDTRVDNNGHPLEFSSGEGLVPEGFEMCVRLMLPGEMALVTCPPDYAYDKFARPAKVPEGAHVQWEIELIDFKMPKDWTGLNFKSIMDDAENIKNTGNRLFKEGKYELAKAKYEKVLREFNHVNPQDDEEGKIFLNSRNALHLNVAACYLKMEDSKKSIEACNKVLDANPVHVKALYRRGMAHMAAGDFQEARNDFTTIISIDKSSESDATAALLKLKQKEQEVDRKARKQFKGLFDKKPGEIAEVTSDIKEDQNPEDGKTSSSDQINSDGDNREEPQNAAGPMPRMGLFSRFWPTGRRLFTALGLERCSIL
;
A
#
# COMPACT_ATOMS: atom_id res chain seq x y z
N MET A 1 -66.00 -6.49 -53.66
CA MET A 1 -65.40 -5.56 -54.63
C MET A 1 -64.63 -4.54 -53.80
N VAL A 2 -63.29 -4.48 -53.87
CA VAL A 2 -62.45 -3.95 -54.98
C VAL A 2 -62.66 -2.42 -55.07
N SER A 3 -61.64 -1.56 -54.99
CA SER A 3 -60.20 -1.74 -55.31
C SER A 3 -59.21 -1.07 -54.32
N ASP A 4 -58.06 -1.74 -54.19
CA ASP A 4 -56.65 -1.32 -53.99
C ASP A 4 -56.18 -0.45 -52.78
N PRO A 5 -55.03 -0.79 -52.13
CA PRO A 5 -54.98 -0.77 -50.66
C PRO A 5 -53.58 -0.29 -50.09
N PRO A 6 -53.05 -0.65 -48.89
CA PRO A 6 -52.44 0.36 -47.98
C PRO A 6 -51.08 -0.07 -47.34
N THR A 7 -50.78 0.48 -46.13
CA THR A 7 -49.92 -0.01 -45.01
C THR A 7 -48.73 0.89 -44.60
N TRP A 8 -48.46 1.16 -43.31
CA TRP A 8 -49.32 1.23 -42.09
C TRP A 8 -48.51 1.92 -40.96
N ASP A 9 -49.20 2.67 -40.07
CA ASP A 9 -48.94 2.86 -38.62
C ASP A 9 -47.58 3.42 -38.09
N SER A 10 -47.49 4.12 -36.95
CA SER A 10 -48.49 4.38 -35.87
C SER A 10 -48.20 5.62 -34.98
N ILE A 11 -49.29 6.28 -34.55
CA ILE A 11 -49.61 6.79 -33.18
C ILE A 11 -48.77 7.94 -32.55
N GLY A 12 -49.47 8.79 -31.78
CA GLY A 12 -48.90 9.89 -30.97
C GLY A 12 -49.11 9.77 -29.44
N PRO A 13 -49.81 10.71 -28.77
CA PRO A 13 -49.22 11.42 -27.62
C PRO A 13 -50.10 11.48 -26.33
N ILE A 14 -49.68 12.29 -25.32
CA ILE A 14 -50.50 13.20 -24.44
C ILE A 14 -50.22 13.20 -22.90
N LEU A 15 -49.72 14.36 -22.42
CA LEU A 15 -49.93 15.10 -21.14
C LEU A 15 -49.56 14.62 -19.70
N LYS A 16 -49.22 15.66 -18.90
CA LYS A 16 -49.50 15.93 -17.45
C LYS A 16 -48.54 15.49 -16.32
N LEU A 17 -47.71 16.47 -15.91
CA LEU A 17 -47.64 17.09 -14.55
C LEU A 17 -47.58 16.19 -13.27
N ARG A 18 -46.43 16.23 -12.56
CA ARG A 18 -46.28 16.95 -11.25
C ARG A 18 -44.83 16.90 -10.69
N ARG A 19 -44.52 17.79 -9.74
CA ARG A 19 -43.27 17.81 -8.95
C ARG A 19 -43.32 16.80 -7.78
N LYS A 20 -42.23 16.08 -7.48
CA LYS A 20 -41.67 15.91 -6.12
C LYS A 20 -40.28 15.21 -6.07
N SER A 21 -39.30 15.97 -5.62
CA SER A 21 -38.13 15.69 -4.75
C SER A 21 -37.75 14.25 -4.27
N VAL A 22 -36.43 14.11 -3.98
CA VAL A 22 -35.72 13.04 -3.21
C VAL A 22 -35.62 11.69 -3.97
N LEU A 23 -34.50 10.92 -4.01
CA LEU A 23 -33.26 10.86 -3.21
C LEU A 23 -31.96 11.09 -4.02
N VAL A 24 -30.88 11.41 -3.30
CA VAL A 24 -29.48 11.27 -3.76
C VAL A 24 -28.89 10.01 -3.11
N GLN A 25 -28.18 9.17 -3.88
CA GLN A 25 -27.33 8.11 -3.34
C GLN A 25 -26.00 8.02 -4.11
N HIS A 26 -24.90 7.95 -3.35
CA HIS A 26 -23.51 7.59 -3.68
C HIS A 26 -22.92 7.87 -5.09
N PRO A 27 -21.86 8.71 -5.18
CA PRO A 27 -20.95 8.71 -6.32
C PRO A 27 -19.93 7.55 -6.20
N SER A 28 -20.12 6.51 -7.00
CA SER A 28 -19.16 5.41 -7.20
C SER A 28 -19.10 5.04 -8.69
N ILE A 29 -17.95 4.51 -9.13
CA ILE A 29 -17.68 4.03 -10.49
C ILE A 29 -17.48 5.14 -11.55
N PHE A 30 -16.21 5.53 -11.75
CA PHE A 30 -15.61 5.67 -13.09
C PHE A 30 -14.10 5.39 -12.99
N LYS A 31 -13.70 4.14 -13.21
CA LYS A 31 -12.29 3.78 -13.49
C LYS A 31 -12.14 3.54 -14.98
N ILE A 32 -11.20 4.23 -15.62
CA ILE A 32 -10.81 3.99 -17.01
C ILE A 32 -9.78 2.85 -17.02
N ASP A 33 -10.05 1.80 -17.80
CA ASP A 33 -9.18 0.63 -17.90
C ASP A 33 -8.07 0.81 -18.96
N MET A 34 -6.85 1.10 -18.51
CA MET A 34 -5.66 1.20 -19.35
C MET A 34 -5.39 -0.05 -20.20
N ASN A 35 -5.80 -1.24 -19.75
CA ASN A 35 -5.56 -2.50 -20.46
C ASN A 35 -6.34 -2.62 -21.79
N ARG A 36 -7.29 -1.69 -22.04
CA ARG A 36 -8.07 -1.66 -23.29
C ARG A 36 -7.41 -0.86 -24.41
N LEU A 37 -6.52 0.09 -24.08
CA LEU A 37 -5.76 0.89 -25.06
C LEU A 37 -4.55 0.13 -25.62
N MET A 38 -3.90 -0.71 -24.81
CA MET A 38 -2.70 -1.48 -25.19
C MET A 38 -2.94 -2.59 -26.24
N ARG A 39 -4.17 -2.74 -26.77
CA ARG A 39 -4.54 -3.85 -27.69
C ARG A 39 -4.41 -3.54 -29.18
N TYR A 40 -4.09 -2.31 -29.58
CA TYR A 40 -3.89 -1.93 -30.99
C TYR A 40 -2.41 -1.69 -31.30
N GLY A 41 -1.66 -2.78 -31.52
CA GLY A 41 -0.25 -2.72 -31.87
C GLY A 41 0.01 -2.20 -33.29
N TYR A 42 0.49 -0.95 -33.41
CA TYR A 42 0.80 -0.33 -34.70
C TYR A 42 2.12 0.48 -34.76
N LEU A 43 3.05 0.23 -33.83
CA LEU A 43 4.36 0.92 -33.79
C LEU A 43 5.50 0.19 -34.52
N ASN A 44 5.39 -1.14 -34.72
CA ASN A 44 6.53 -2.01 -35.00
C ASN A 44 6.92 -2.16 -36.48
N ARG A 45 6.65 -1.16 -37.33
CA ARG A 45 6.84 -1.25 -38.81
C ARG A 45 7.58 -0.08 -39.48
N VAL A 46 8.12 0.88 -38.72
CA VAL A 46 8.75 2.10 -39.29
C VAL A 46 10.28 2.13 -39.11
N LEU A 47 10.85 1.31 -38.22
CA LEU A 47 12.28 1.36 -37.87
C LEU A 47 13.20 0.47 -38.73
N GLN A 48 12.75 0.04 -39.91
CA GLN A 48 13.55 -0.80 -40.83
C GLN A 48 13.61 -0.20 -42.25
N THR A 49 14.54 0.73 -42.47
CA THR A 49 15.13 1.01 -43.80
C THR A 49 16.42 1.84 -43.64
N PRO A 50 17.57 1.42 -44.17
CA PRO A 50 18.80 2.21 -44.15
C PRO A 50 18.91 3.10 -45.41
N THR A 51 19.45 4.31 -45.28
CA THR A 51 19.90 5.10 -46.45
C THR A 51 21.18 5.88 -46.13
N ARG A 52 22.05 6.08 -47.14
CA ARG A 52 23.42 6.62 -46.98
C ARG A 52 23.45 8.14 -46.96
N PHE A 53 24.40 8.72 -46.22
CA PHE A 53 24.81 10.11 -46.37
C PHE A 53 25.79 10.30 -47.54
N VAL A 54 25.68 11.43 -48.24
CA VAL A 54 26.60 11.97 -49.26
C VAL A 54 26.74 13.48 -48.99
N VAL A 55 27.87 14.10 -49.39
CA VAL A 55 28.43 15.27 -48.67
C VAL A 55 28.94 16.40 -49.59
N PHE A 56 28.71 17.66 -49.17
CA PHE A 56 29.32 18.96 -49.61
C PHE A 56 29.01 19.50 -51.03
N PRO A 57 29.33 20.80 -51.37
CA PRO A 57 29.89 21.91 -50.56
C PRO A 57 29.24 23.33 -50.67
N GLY A 58 29.40 24.16 -49.62
CA GLY A 58 30.13 25.46 -49.66
C GLY A 58 29.50 26.82 -50.09
N GLN A 59 29.68 27.87 -49.27
CA GLN A 59 30.36 29.17 -49.59
C GLN A 59 30.40 30.12 -48.35
N ALA A 60 31.22 31.21 -48.36
CA ALA A 60 31.53 32.02 -47.15
C ALA A 60 32.02 33.48 -47.39
N THR A 61 31.86 34.34 -46.37
CA THR A 61 32.36 35.74 -46.16
C THR A 61 32.11 36.14 -44.68
N SER A 62 32.75 37.11 -43.98
CA SER A 62 33.94 37.98 -44.19
C SER A 62 34.38 38.64 -42.84
N CYS A 63 35.32 39.61 -42.85
CA CYS A 63 35.89 40.36 -41.69
C CYS A 63 35.70 41.91 -41.88
N PRO A 64 36.21 42.90 -41.06
CA PRO A 64 37.30 42.84 -40.03
C PRO A 64 37.33 43.80 -38.78
N ALA A 65 38.33 43.55 -37.90
CA ALA A 65 39.21 44.48 -37.11
C ALA A 65 38.79 45.37 -35.89
N GLN A 66 39.31 45.02 -34.69
CA GLN A 66 40.19 45.72 -33.69
C GLN A 66 40.29 47.29 -33.55
N PRO A 67 40.76 47.90 -32.42
CA PRO A 67 41.89 47.47 -31.53
C PRO A 67 41.83 47.72 -29.97
N HIS A 68 42.98 47.52 -29.29
CA HIS A 68 43.28 47.49 -27.82
C HIS A 68 43.73 48.85 -27.18
N PRO A 69 43.80 48.99 -25.82
CA PRO A 69 45.04 48.71 -25.02
C PRO A 69 44.83 48.09 -23.58
N ALA A 70 45.92 47.94 -22.81
CA ALA A 70 46.04 47.13 -21.56
C ALA A 70 45.95 47.96 -20.22
N ARG A 71 46.24 47.50 -18.97
CA ARG A 71 47.42 46.73 -18.50
C ARG A 71 47.38 46.29 -17.00
N ALA A 72 47.82 45.05 -16.70
CA ALA A 72 48.43 44.54 -15.42
C ALA A 72 47.60 44.55 -14.09
N SER A 73 47.75 43.62 -13.13
CA SER A 73 48.44 42.29 -13.00
C SER A 73 47.97 41.63 -11.65
N ARG A 74 48.53 40.61 -10.96
CA ARG A 74 49.80 39.84 -10.95
C ARG A 74 49.66 38.61 -9.99
N VAL A 75 50.42 37.50 -10.18
CA VAL A 75 50.73 36.43 -9.17
C VAL A 75 49.52 35.60 -8.65
N LYS A 76 49.49 34.26 -8.51
CA LYS A 76 50.30 33.05 -8.86
C LYS A 76 49.37 31.82 -8.60
N SER A 77 49.69 30.54 -8.87
CA SER A 77 50.31 29.83 -10.00
C SER A 77 50.40 28.32 -9.66
N GLU A 78 49.96 27.44 -10.54
CA GLU A 78 50.15 25.98 -10.48
C GLU A 78 50.56 25.46 -11.87
N ASP A 79 51.26 24.32 -11.93
CA ASP A 79 51.83 23.75 -13.16
C ASP A 79 51.07 22.47 -13.58
N GLU A 80 50.93 22.28 -14.90
CA GLU A 80 50.21 21.17 -15.55
C GLU A 80 51.05 19.87 -15.56
N ARG A 81 50.49 18.68 -15.82
CA ARG A 81 50.08 18.11 -17.14
C ARG A 81 49.55 16.67 -16.91
N VAL A 82 48.77 15.99 -17.74
CA VAL A 82 48.13 16.14 -19.08
C VAL A 82 46.96 15.09 -19.10
N GLU A 83 45.87 15.11 -19.88
CA GLU A 83 45.71 15.28 -21.34
C GLU A 83 44.26 15.69 -21.73
N THR A 84 44.10 16.23 -22.94
CA THR A 84 42.89 16.63 -23.72
C THR A 84 41.48 16.18 -23.30
N GLU A 85 40.52 17.13 -23.36
CA GLU A 85 39.08 16.86 -23.64
C GLU A 85 38.56 17.83 -24.72
N ALA A 86 37.45 17.50 -25.40
CA ALA A 86 37.00 18.18 -26.63
C ALA A 86 35.77 19.10 -26.46
N GLU A 87 35.67 20.14 -27.29
CA GLU A 87 34.70 21.23 -27.16
C GLU A 87 33.23 20.81 -27.43
N ARG A 88 32.30 21.45 -26.71
CA ARG A 88 30.86 21.50 -27.06
C ARG A 88 30.41 22.95 -27.28
N PRO A 89 29.57 23.24 -28.29
CA PRO A 89 29.11 24.60 -28.57
C PRO A 89 28.12 25.11 -27.52
N ARG A 90 28.18 26.41 -27.22
CA ARG A 90 27.22 27.11 -26.33
C ARG A 90 25.99 27.56 -27.10
N PHE A 91 24.80 27.29 -26.56
CA PHE A 91 23.59 28.09 -26.81
C PHE A 91 23.14 28.68 -25.47
N GLY A 92 22.95 30.00 -25.41
CA GLY A 92 22.57 30.70 -24.19
C GLY A 92 21.25 31.45 -24.34
N CYS A 93 20.28 31.16 -23.47
CA CYS A 93 19.11 32.02 -23.20
C CYS A 93 18.38 31.54 -21.92
N TRP A 94 18.99 31.72 -20.74
CA TRP A 94 18.40 31.31 -19.45
C TRP A 94 18.65 32.34 -18.32
N GLU A 95 18.15 33.56 -18.49
CA GLU A 95 18.08 34.58 -17.42
C GLU A 95 16.68 35.24 -17.38
N ARG A 96 15.63 34.47 -17.04
CA ARG A 96 14.32 35.05 -16.65
C ARG A 96 13.33 34.14 -15.89
N LEU A 97 13.81 33.18 -15.10
CA LEU A 97 12.96 32.33 -14.23
C LEU A 97 13.39 32.37 -12.76
N GLY A 98 13.40 33.56 -12.18
CA GLY A 98 13.57 33.79 -10.74
C GLY A 98 12.42 34.62 -10.17
N ASN A 99 11.32 33.95 -9.78
CA ASN A 99 10.28 34.36 -8.81
C ASN A 99 8.89 33.75 -9.16
N LEU A 100 8.60 32.55 -8.66
CA LEU A 100 7.23 32.04 -8.52
C LEU A 100 7.09 31.23 -7.20
N PRO A 101 5.97 31.34 -6.47
CA PRO A 101 5.73 30.59 -5.24
C PRO A 101 5.31 29.13 -5.51
N PRO A 102 5.50 28.20 -4.55
CA PRO A 102 5.22 26.78 -4.76
C PRO A 102 3.71 26.49 -4.90
N LYS A 103 3.32 25.93 -6.05
CA LYS A 103 1.99 25.33 -6.28
C LYS A 103 2.01 23.80 -6.12
N SER A 104 0.83 23.18 -6.15
CA SER A 104 0.65 21.76 -5.81
C SER A 104 1.15 20.81 -6.91
N LYS A 105 1.64 19.61 -6.49
CA LYS A 105 2.38 18.67 -7.35
C LYS A 105 1.64 18.16 -8.60
N LEU A 106 0.31 18.27 -8.70
CA LEU A 106 -0.42 17.91 -9.92
C LEU A 106 -0.19 18.92 -11.07
N GLN A 107 0.00 20.20 -10.76
CA GLN A 107 0.06 21.26 -11.77
C GLN A 107 1.30 21.10 -12.67
N ASN A 108 2.44 20.78 -12.07
CA ASN A 108 3.69 20.51 -12.78
C ASN A 108 3.60 19.34 -13.78
N GLN A 109 2.76 18.31 -13.52
CA GLN A 109 2.67 17.16 -14.43
C GLN A 109 1.94 17.52 -15.73
N ALA A 110 0.91 18.35 -15.67
CA ALA A 110 0.19 18.83 -16.85
C ALA A 110 1.05 19.78 -17.69
N GLU A 111 1.74 20.74 -17.05
CA GLU A 111 2.64 21.67 -17.73
C GLU A 111 3.82 20.95 -18.42
N VAL A 112 4.44 19.97 -17.75
CA VAL A 112 5.52 19.15 -18.35
C VAL A 112 5.01 18.32 -19.55
N PHE A 113 3.83 17.72 -19.48
CA PHE A 113 3.25 17.00 -20.63
C PHE A 113 2.96 17.92 -21.82
N THR A 114 2.43 19.12 -21.57
CA THR A 114 2.17 20.11 -22.63
C THR A 114 3.47 20.60 -23.26
N ILE A 115 4.51 20.88 -22.45
CA ILE A 115 5.83 21.30 -22.94
C ILE A 115 6.49 20.18 -23.75
N LEU A 116 6.42 18.91 -23.31
CA LEU A 116 6.90 17.78 -24.12
C LEU A 116 6.13 17.67 -25.45
N ALA A 117 4.80 17.80 -25.44
CA ALA A 117 3.99 17.69 -26.65
C ALA A 117 4.32 18.78 -27.69
N VAL A 118 4.54 20.02 -27.24
CA VAL A 118 4.98 21.13 -28.10
C VAL A 118 6.38 20.87 -28.65
N LEU A 119 7.36 20.54 -27.79
CA LEU A 119 8.74 20.28 -28.20
C LEU A 119 8.84 19.11 -29.20
N LEU A 120 8.08 18.04 -29.00
CA LEU A 120 7.99 16.91 -29.93
C LEU A 120 7.36 17.30 -31.27
N SER A 121 6.45 18.28 -31.30
CA SER A 121 5.85 18.79 -32.53
C SER A 121 6.76 19.71 -33.35
N GLU A 122 7.63 20.49 -32.68
CA GLU A 122 8.54 21.43 -33.34
C GLU A 122 9.87 20.78 -33.77
N GLN A 123 10.41 19.86 -32.96
CA GLN A 123 11.74 19.28 -33.21
C GLN A 123 11.74 18.09 -34.20
N VAL A 124 10.58 17.56 -34.61
CA VAL A 124 10.51 16.40 -35.54
C VAL A 124 9.58 16.67 -36.75
N PRO A 125 10.03 17.44 -37.77
CA PRO A 125 9.25 17.74 -38.98
C PRO A 125 8.77 16.53 -39.80
N GLY A 126 9.30 15.33 -39.53
CA GLY A 126 8.87 14.07 -40.15
C GLY A 126 7.64 13.43 -39.50
N PHE A 127 7.36 13.68 -38.22
CA PHE A 127 6.44 12.87 -37.39
C PHE A 127 5.02 12.80 -37.97
N PHE A 128 4.51 13.91 -38.49
CA PHE A 128 3.14 14.00 -39.01
C PHE A 128 2.97 13.54 -40.46
N ARG A 129 4.03 13.15 -41.20
CA ARG A 129 3.87 12.82 -42.63
C ARG A 129 3.16 11.49 -42.91
N THR A 130 3.20 10.53 -41.98
CA THR A 130 2.69 9.14 -42.15
C THR A 130 1.19 8.96 -41.88
N PHE A 131 0.57 9.80 -41.05
CA PHE A 131 -0.86 9.71 -40.70
C PHE A 131 -1.77 9.90 -41.92
N ARG A 132 -2.81 9.07 -42.11
CA ARG A 132 -3.85 9.35 -43.11
C ARG A 132 -4.60 10.62 -42.72
N ALA A 133 -5.12 11.36 -43.70
CA ALA A 133 -5.77 12.66 -43.48
C ALA A 133 -6.96 12.60 -42.49
N ARG A 134 -7.60 11.44 -42.36
CA ARG A 134 -8.65 11.17 -41.36
C ARG A 134 -8.10 11.08 -39.94
N GLU A 135 -7.05 10.29 -39.72
CA GLU A 135 -6.40 10.12 -38.40
C GLU A 135 -5.76 11.43 -37.96
N ARG A 136 -5.16 12.18 -38.89
CA ARG A 136 -4.65 13.54 -38.65
C ARG A 136 -5.77 14.51 -38.24
N ARG A 137 -6.96 14.41 -38.84
CA ARG A 137 -8.15 15.14 -38.40
C ARG A 137 -8.64 14.69 -37.03
N GLU A 138 -8.75 13.39 -36.77
CA GLU A 138 -9.25 12.87 -35.49
C GLU A 138 -8.29 13.22 -34.33
N PHE A 139 -6.97 13.19 -34.54
CA PHE A 139 -6.00 13.65 -33.55
C PHE A 139 -6.06 15.17 -33.31
N LEU A 140 -6.14 15.98 -34.37
CA LEU A 140 -6.36 17.43 -34.25
C LEU A 140 -7.70 17.76 -33.57
N HIS A 141 -8.75 16.99 -33.86
CA HIS A 141 -10.08 17.19 -33.28
C HIS A 141 -10.14 16.73 -31.83
N LEU A 142 -9.33 15.73 -31.41
CA LEU A 142 -9.13 15.42 -29.99
C LEU A 142 -8.27 16.49 -29.30
N SER A 143 -7.15 16.94 -29.87
CA SER A 143 -6.33 17.98 -29.23
C SER A 143 -7.10 19.30 -29.14
N GLN A 144 -7.91 19.63 -30.15
CA GLN A 144 -8.77 20.82 -30.15
C GLN A 144 -10.00 20.65 -29.26
N TYR A 145 -10.56 19.45 -29.10
CA TYR A 145 -11.62 19.19 -28.11
C TYR A 145 -11.07 19.21 -26.68
N VAL A 146 -9.85 18.73 -26.45
CA VAL A 146 -9.15 18.84 -25.16
C VAL A 146 -8.79 20.30 -24.87
N LEU A 147 -8.26 21.05 -25.85
CA LEU A 147 -8.00 22.50 -25.70
C LEU A 147 -9.28 23.30 -25.48
N VAL A 148 -10.36 23.03 -26.22
CA VAL A 148 -11.66 23.70 -26.00
C VAL A 148 -12.27 23.29 -24.67
N LYS A 149 -12.11 22.04 -24.22
CA LYS A 149 -12.61 21.61 -22.91
C LYS A 149 -11.78 22.23 -21.78
N MET A 150 -10.45 22.24 -21.89
CA MET A 150 -9.57 22.93 -20.95
C MET A 150 -9.85 24.43 -20.94
N ALA A 151 -10.08 25.08 -22.10
CA ALA A 151 -10.46 26.48 -22.16
C ALA A 151 -11.87 26.76 -21.61
N VAL A 152 -12.82 25.83 -21.73
CA VAL A 152 -14.17 25.95 -21.13
C VAL A 152 -14.15 25.65 -19.63
N ASP A 153 -13.25 24.80 -19.16
CA ASP A 153 -13.00 24.55 -17.74
C ASP A 153 -12.21 25.73 -17.13
N GLU A 154 -11.23 26.30 -17.84
CA GLU A 154 -10.49 27.53 -17.45
C GLU A 154 -11.35 28.79 -17.51
N GLU A 155 -12.18 29.02 -18.54
CA GLU A 155 -13.16 30.11 -18.56
C GLU A 155 -14.20 29.95 -17.45
N GLN A 156 -14.52 28.72 -17.03
CA GLN A 156 -15.36 28.49 -15.86
C GLN A 156 -14.66 28.75 -14.53
N ASP A 157 -13.32 28.77 -14.46
CA ASP A 157 -12.57 29.12 -13.25
C ASP A 157 -11.99 30.56 -13.27
N PHE A 158 -11.90 31.20 -14.44
CA PHE A 158 -11.56 32.63 -14.58
C PHE A 158 -12.78 33.55 -14.69
N ALA A 159 -13.96 33.05 -15.05
CA ALA A 159 -15.20 33.70 -14.63
C ALA A 159 -15.26 33.61 -13.09
N SER A 160 -15.19 34.77 -12.41
CA SER A 160 -15.06 34.83 -10.95
C SER A 160 -16.32 34.31 -10.23
N LYS A 161 -16.43 32.98 -10.09
CA LYS A 161 -17.33 32.31 -9.16
C LYS A 161 -16.95 32.78 -7.76
N LYS A 162 -17.66 33.79 -7.25
CA LYS A 162 -17.61 34.15 -5.84
C LYS A 162 -17.94 32.88 -5.05
N LYS A 163 -16.90 32.26 -4.48
CA LYS A 163 -17.04 31.18 -3.50
C LYS A 163 -18.07 31.66 -2.49
N GLN A 164 -19.12 30.87 -2.24
CA GLN A 164 -20.13 31.30 -1.26
C GLN A 164 -19.40 31.57 0.05
N PRO A 165 -19.61 32.74 0.69
CA PRO A 165 -18.88 33.09 1.89
C PRO A 165 -19.07 31.99 2.93
N SER A 166 -18.00 31.64 3.62
CA SER A 166 -18.04 30.79 4.80
C SER A 166 -19.00 31.37 5.83
N ASP A 167 -19.52 30.53 6.72
CA ASP A 167 -20.43 31.00 7.75
C ASP A 167 -19.75 32.00 8.71
N GLU A 168 -18.43 31.94 8.85
CA GLU A 168 -17.66 33.00 9.50
C GLU A 168 -17.63 34.29 8.70
N GLU A 169 -17.35 34.29 7.39
CA GLU A 169 -17.42 35.50 6.55
C GLU A 169 -18.83 36.12 6.57
N LYS A 170 -19.89 35.31 6.58
CA LYS A 170 -21.29 35.78 6.75
C LYS A 170 -21.51 36.43 8.12
N ARG A 171 -20.90 35.91 9.19
CA ARG A 171 -20.96 36.50 10.53
C ARG A 171 -20.15 37.81 10.59
N ARG A 172 -18.95 37.86 10.02
CA ARG A 172 -18.11 39.07 9.92
C ARG A 172 -18.84 40.21 9.19
N MET A 173 -19.65 39.90 8.17
CA MET A 173 -20.51 40.88 7.49
C MET A 173 -21.62 41.50 8.37
N LYS A 174 -21.94 40.94 9.55
CA LYS A 174 -22.90 41.51 10.51
C LYS A 174 -22.30 42.63 11.39
N ILE A 175 -20.98 42.85 11.36
CA ILE A 175 -20.29 43.75 12.29
C ILE A 175 -20.55 45.22 11.94
N VAL A 176 -21.17 45.95 12.87
CA VAL A 176 -21.49 47.38 12.73
C VAL A 176 -20.31 48.24 13.25
N PRO A 177 -19.90 49.31 12.54
CA PRO A 177 -18.84 50.19 13.01
C PRO A 177 -19.04 50.68 14.46
N GLY A 178 -18.04 50.43 15.30
CA GLY A 178 -18.04 50.83 16.71
C GLY A 178 -18.75 49.87 17.68
N SER A 179 -19.22 48.69 17.27
CA SER A 179 -19.64 47.62 18.19
C SER A 179 -18.45 46.85 18.82
N LEU A 180 -17.30 46.84 18.13
CA LEU A 180 -15.99 46.46 18.68
C LEU A 180 -15.14 47.72 18.88
N LYS A 181 -14.50 47.87 20.04
CA LYS A 181 -13.48 48.89 20.29
C LYS A 181 -12.32 48.27 21.05
N LYS A 182 -11.09 48.44 20.53
CA LYS A 182 -9.85 47.97 21.15
C LYS A 182 -9.10 49.14 21.77
N ALA A 183 -8.67 48.99 23.02
CA ALA A 183 -7.63 49.82 23.64
C ALA A 183 -6.43 48.94 23.99
N VAL A 184 -5.22 49.33 23.58
CA VAL A 184 -3.98 48.63 23.97
C VAL A 184 -3.59 49.13 25.36
N MET A 185 -3.63 48.22 26.35
CA MET A 185 -3.30 48.50 27.75
C MET A 185 -1.79 48.33 28.00
N ARG A 186 -1.19 47.34 27.34
CA ARG A 186 0.27 47.10 27.30
C ARG A 186 0.65 46.70 25.87
N PRO A 187 1.57 47.40 25.20
CA PRO A 187 2.01 47.01 23.86
C PRO A 187 2.73 45.65 23.91
N GLY A 188 2.54 44.86 22.85
CA GLY A 188 3.26 43.60 22.66
C GLY A 188 4.62 43.77 21.98
N GLY A 189 5.35 42.67 21.86
CA GLY A 189 6.61 42.55 21.13
C GLY A 189 6.47 41.96 19.72
N GLY A 190 7.49 42.20 18.90
CA GLY A 190 7.60 41.66 17.53
C GLY A 190 6.81 42.46 16.48
N THR A 191 6.79 41.93 15.26
CA THR A 191 6.13 42.53 14.09
C THR A 191 5.05 41.65 13.46
N ALA A 192 5.05 40.34 13.76
CA ALA A 192 4.04 39.40 13.31
C ALA A 192 2.75 39.52 14.14
N LYS A 193 1.64 39.03 13.56
CA LYS A 193 0.34 38.88 14.23
C LYS A 193 -0.26 37.51 13.90
N PRO A 194 -1.19 36.99 14.72
CA PRO A 194 -1.86 35.73 14.43
C PRO A 194 -2.59 35.72 13.09
N VAL A 195 -2.49 34.62 12.34
CA VAL A 195 -3.23 34.37 11.10
C VAL A 195 -3.96 33.02 11.11
N ASP A 196 -4.88 32.81 10.17
CA ASP A 196 -5.65 31.57 10.06
C ASP A 196 -4.73 30.34 9.96
N GLY A 197 -4.96 29.36 10.85
CA GLY A 197 -4.11 28.18 11.03
C GLY A 197 -3.06 28.27 12.14
N ASP A 198 -2.85 29.45 12.74
CA ASP A 198 -2.08 29.57 13.97
C ASP A 198 -2.91 29.14 15.18
N GLN A 199 -2.27 28.45 16.13
CA GLN A 199 -2.76 28.32 17.50
C GLN A 199 -2.40 29.59 18.26
N VAL A 200 -3.41 30.28 18.80
CA VAL A 200 -3.26 31.42 19.71
C VAL A 200 -3.41 30.94 21.15
N ILE A 201 -2.54 31.43 22.04
CA ILE A 201 -2.54 31.14 23.48
C ILE A 201 -2.73 32.46 24.23
N PHE A 202 -3.82 32.59 24.98
CA PHE A 202 -4.15 33.85 25.66
C PHE A 202 -4.82 33.66 27.02
N HIS A 203 -4.58 34.61 27.94
CA HIS A 203 -5.42 34.79 29.11
C HIS A 203 -6.54 35.79 28.81
N CYS A 204 -7.78 35.40 29.07
CA CYS A 204 -8.95 36.29 29.05
C CYS A 204 -9.44 36.59 30.47
N THR A 205 -9.91 37.82 30.70
CA THR A 205 -10.71 38.24 31.87
C THR A 205 -11.85 39.14 31.39
N VAL A 206 -13.09 38.70 31.60
CA VAL A 206 -14.30 39.41 31.19
C VAL A 206 -14.86 40.21 32.37
N ARG A 207 -15.21 41.48 32.14
CA ARG A 207 -15.77 42.37 33.14
C ARG A 207 -16.98 43.15 32.61
N THR A 208 -17.87 43.58 33.50
CA THR A 208 -18.92 44.56 33.17
C THR A 208 -18.31 45.94 32.90
N LEU A 209 -19.12 46.91 32.45
CA LEU A 209 -18.65 48.30 32.31
C LEU A 209 -18.23 48.92 33.65
N ASP A 210 -18.88 48.52 34.75
CA ASP A 210 -18.59 48.96 36.12
C ASP A 210 -17.36 48.25 36.74
N GLY A 211 -16.73 47.32 36.00
CA GLY A 211 -15.49 46.65 36.38
C GLY A 211 -15.65 45.36 37.18
N PHE A 212 -16.87 44.90 37.48
CA PHE A 212 -17.08 43.60 38.12
C PHE A 212 -16.61 42.46 37.20
N ILE A 213 -15.81 41.52 37.73
CA ILE A 213 -15.35 40.36 36.98
C ILE A 213 -16.50 39.37 36.83
N VAL A 214 -16.77 39.00 35.58
CA VAL A 214 -17.79 38.02 35.17
C VAL A 214 -17.17 36.63 35.06
N GLU A 215 -16.02 36.55 34.40
CA GLU A 215 -15.29 35.31 34.14
C GLU A 215 -13.79 35.61 33.99
N SER A 216 -12.92 34.68 34.39
CA SER A 216 -11.50 34.77 34.10
C SER A 216 -10.87 33.40 33.91
N THR A 217 -9.85 33.36 33.05
CA THR A 217 -8.92 32.24 32.93
C THR A 217 -7.89 32.21 34.07
N ARG A 218 -7.59 33.36 34.69
CA ARG A 218 -6.51 33.49 35.69
C ARG A 218 -6.96 33.04 37.08
N SER A 219 -6.10 32.29 37.77
CA SER A 219 -6.34 31.81 39.14
C SER A 219 -6.58 32.94 40.16
N GLN A 220 -5.85 34.05 40.03
CA GLN A 220 -6.03 35.26 40.85
C GLN A 220 -7.43 35.91 40.77
N TYR A 221 -8.24 35.51 39.79
CA TYR A 221 -9.59 36.00 39.54
C TYR A 221 -10.63 34.86 39.52
N GLY A 222 -10.33 33.73 40.16
CA GLY A 222 -11.24 32.57 40.28
C GLY A 222 -11.21 31.58 39.12
N GLY A 223 -10.36 31.82 38.10
CA GLY A 223 -10.15 30.89 36.99
C GLY A 223 -9.30 29.66 37.36
N ARG A 224 -9.13 28.73 36.42
CA ARG A 224 -8.29 27.54 36.63
C ARG A 224 -6.78 27.80 36.54
N GLY A 225 -6.34 28.96 36.03
CA GLY A 225 -4.94 29.25 35.72
C GLY A 225 -4.49 28.76 34.33
N ASN A 226 -5.24 27.86 33.69
CA ASN A 226 -5.01 27.46 32.31
C ASN A 226 -5.32 28.63 31.35
N PRO A 227 -4.40 29.02 30.42
CA PRO A 227 -4.70 29.94 29.35
C PRO A 227 -5.58 29.27 28.28
N THR A 228 -6.39 30.07 27.58
CA THR A 228 -7.21 29.61 26.46
C THR A 228 -6.34 29.38 25.23
N ARG A 229 -6.49 28.21 24.60
CA ARG A 229 -5.81 27.85 23.34
C ARG A 229 -6.84 27.60 22.24
N LEU A 230 -6.73 28.30 21.11
CA LEU A 230 -7.65 28.20 19.97
C LEU A 230 -6.86 28.24 18.65
N VAL A 231 -7.36 27.61 17.60
CA VAL A 231 -6.75 27.65 16.26
C VAL A 231 -7.58 28.56 15.35
N LEU A 232 -7.00 29.64 14.84
CA LEU A 232 -7.70 30.63 14.02
C LEU A 232 -8.21 30.02 12.71
N GLY A 233 -9.43 30.40 12.31
CA GLY A 233 -10.13 29.84 11.15
C GLY A 233 -10.56 28.37 11.30
N LYS A 234 -10.51 27.80 12.51
CA LYS A 234 -10.92 26.39 12.80
C LYS A 234 -11.67 26.23 14.11
N SER A 235 -11.20 26.83 15.20
CA SER A 235 -11.89 26.81 16.49
C SER A 235 -13.12 27.71 16.45
N LYS A 236 -14.20 27.28 17.11
CA LYS A 236 -15.41 28.09 17.27
C LYS A 236 -15.11 29.31 18.15
N MET A 237 -15.32 30.50 17.61
CA MET A 237 -15.03 31.78 18.29
C MET A 237 -16.21 32.74 18.20
N ILE A 238 -16.39 33.56 19.24
CA ILE A 238 -17.27 34.74 19.20
C ILE A 238 -16.67 35.82 18.29
N LEU A 239 -17.52 36.60 17.60
CA LEU A 239 -17.08 37.56 16.58
C LEU A 239 -16.03 38.56 17.06
N GLY A 240 -16.18 39.09 18.28
CA GLY A 240 -15.24 40.06 18.85
C GLY A 240 -13.84 39.51 19.11
N LEU A 241 -13.69 38.20 19.34
CA LEU A 241 -12.37 37.54 19.43
C LEU A 241 -11.82 37.20 18.04
N LEU A 242 -12.70 36.78 17.12
CA LEU A 242 -12.35 36.41 15.74
C LEU A 242 -11.79 37.60 14.94
N GLU A 243 -12.29 38.81 15.18
CA GLU A 243 -11.67 40.05 14.69
C GLU A 243 -10.60 40.61 15.63
N GLY A 244 -10.78 40.48 16.95
CA GLY A 244 -9.91 41.13 17.93
C GLY A 244 -8.49 40.58 17.97
N ILE A 245 -8.34 39.25 18.07
CA ILE A 245 -7.04 38.60 18.29
C ILE A 245 -6.07 38.78 17.11
N PRO A 246 -6.46 38.67 15.82
CA PRO A 246 -5.58 38.97 14.69
C PRO A 246 -5.03 40.40 14.64
N THR A 247 -5.57 41.35 15.44
CA THR A 247 -5.01 42.69 15.57
C THR A 247 -3.89 42.82 16.61
N MET A 248 -3.66 41.80 17.43
CA MET A 248 -2.71 41.83 18.56
C MET A 248 -1.31 41.37 18.17
N PHE A 249 -0.31 41.86 18.90
CA PHE A 249 1.06 41.34 18.91
C PHE A 249 1.26 40.37 20.09
N LYS A 250 2.37 39.62 20.09
CA LYS A 250 2.74 38.74 21.21
C LYS A 250 3.01 39.56 22.48
N ASP A 251 2.67 39.04 23.65
CA ASP A 251 2.74 39.71 24.97
C ASP A 251 1.88 40.99 25.11
N GLU A 252 1.05 41.32 24.11
CA GLU A 252 0.15 42.47 24.14
C GLU A 252 -1.00 42.23 25.14
N VAL A 253 -1.31 43.24 25.95
CA VAL A 253 -2.58 43.29 26.70
C VAL A 253 -3.49 44.31 26.06
N ALA A 254 -4.66 43.87 25.61
CA ALA A 254 -5.68 44.73 25.02
C ALA A 254 -7.03 44.56 25.73
N MET A 255 -7.70 45.68 25.94
CA MET A 255 -9.08 45.74 26.41
C MET A 255 -9.99 45.88 25.19
N PHE A 256 -10.84 44.87 24.95
CA PHE A 256 -11.87 44.90 23.93
C PHE A 256 -13.22 45.19 24.57
N LYS A 257 -13.75 46.39 24.29
CA LYS A 257 -15.14 46.71 24.59
C LYS A 257 -16.02 46.14 23.48
N MET A 258 -16.92 45.23 23.84
CA MET A 258 -17.76 44.45 22.93
C MET A 258 -19.24 44.62 23.27
N LYS A 259 -20.06 44.95 22.26
CA LYS A 259 -21.52 44.84 22.36
C LYS A 259 -22.01 43.39 22.35
N PRO A 260 -23.23 43.11 22.84
CA PRO A 260 -23.84 41.77 22.86
C PRO A 260 -23.72 41.02 21.54
N GLU A 261 -23.94 41.70 20.41
CA GLU A 261 -23.97 41.08 19.07
C GLU A 261 -22.60 40.58 18.60
N LEU A 262 -21.51 40.90 19.31
CA LEU A 262 -20.15 40.42 19.03
C LEU A 262 -19.63 39.37 20.02
N HIS A 263 -20.33 39.17 21.15
CA HIS A 263 -20.00 38.13 22.12
C HIS A 263 -21.11 37.08 22.18
N TYR A 264 -21.48 36.62 23.36
CA TYR A 264 -22.42 35.52 23.58
C TYR A 264 -23.90 35.92 23.35
N GLY A 265 -24.16 37.19 23.05
CA GLY A 265 -25.44 37.69 22.55
C GLY A 265 -25.59 37.60 21.03
N GLU A 266 -24.60 37.09 20.29
CA GLU A 266 -24.70 36.88 18.85
C GLU A 266 -25.80 35.86 18.50
N VAL A 267 -26.66 36.20 17.54
CA VAL A 267 -27.63 35.26 16.97
C VAL A 267 -26.89 34.14 16.24
N ASP A 268 -27.16 32.91 16.68
CA ASP A 268 -26.45 31.67 16.30
C ASP A 268 -24.98 31.60 16.76
N CYS A 269 -24.66 32.21 17.92
CA CYS A 269 -23.32 32.12 18.53
C CYS A 269 -22.82 30.65 18.62
N PRO A 270 -21.65 30.32 18.06
CA PRO A 270 -21.14 28.95 18.06
C PRO A 270 -20.48 28.52 19.38
N VAL A 271 -20.42 29.42 20.38
CA VAL A 271 -19.81 29.19 21.70
C VAL A 271 -20.89 29.37 22.77
N ALA A 272 -21.10 28.34 23.59
CA ALA A 272 -22.05 28.38 24.70
C ALA A 272 -21.40 28.93 25.99
N VAL A 273 -22.22 29.51 26.86
CA VAL A 273 -21.89 29.99 28.21
C VAL A 273 -22.99 29.58 29.19
N SER A 274 -22.77 29.73 30.49
CA SER A 274 -23.79 29.49 31.51
C SER A 274 -24.98 30.46 31.38
N GLU A 275 -26.15 30.04 31.85
CA GLU A 275 -27.35 30.89 31.85
C GLU A 275 -27.20 32.14 32.73
N SER A 276 -26.30 32.08 33.71
CA SER A 276 -25.90 33.20 34.57
C SER A 276 -24.99 34.24 33.90
N PHE A 277 -24.50 33.99 32.69
CA PHE A 277 -23.59 34.91 32.01
C PHE A 277 -24.36 36.13 31.44
N PRO A 278 -23.89 37.38 31.63
CA PRO A 278 -24.50 38.62 31.14
C PRO A 278 -24.36 38.81 29.62
N LYS A 279 -24.89 37.86 28.84
CA LYS A 279 -24.78 37.81 27.37
C LYS A 279 -25.51 38.92 26.63
N HIS A 280 -26.37 39.68 27.33
CA HIS A 280 -27.12 40.81 26.78
C HIS A 280 -26.54 42.18 27.14
N ASP A 281 -25.43 42.22 27.90
CA ASP A 281 -24.78 43.46 28.33
C ASP A 281 -23.57 43.82 27.45
N GLU A 282 -23.17 45.09 27.46
CA GLU A 282 -21.90 45.53 26.83
C GLU A 282 -20.74 45.23 27.78
N LEU A 283 -19.75 44.46 27.33
CA LEU A 283 -18.71 43.88 28.21
C LEU A 283 -17.29 44.30 27.81
N HIS A 284 -16.39 44.22 28.79
CA HIS A 284 -14.96 44.47 28.66
C HIS A 284 -14.18 43.14 28.73
N PHE A 285 -13.62 42.71 27.60
CA PHE A 285 -12.74 41.54 27.49
C PHE A 285 -11.28 42.02 27.55
N GLU A 286 -10.62 41.82 28.68
CA GLU A 286 -9.18 41.98 28.80
C GLU A 286 -8.48 40.71 28.31
N ILE A 287 -7.63 40.84 27.29
CA ILE A 287 -6.89 39.74 26.69
C ILE A 287 -5.40 40.02 26.80
N GLU A 288 -4.66 39.06 27.32
CA GLU A 288 -3.20 38.97 27.20
C GLU A 288 -2.85 37.87 26.20
N LEU A 289 -2.35 38.22 25.02
CA LEU A 289 -1.93 37.24 24.00
C LEU A 289 -0.51 36.77 24.33
N ILE A 290 -0.42 35.61 24.99
CA ILE A 290 0.84 35.05 25.51
C ILE A 290 1.74 34.57 24.37
N ASP A 291 1.17 33.83 23.43
CA ASP A 291 1.92 33.34 22.26
C ASP A 291 0.99 33.04 21.07
N PHE A 292 1.57 32.93 19.89
CA PHE A 292 0.90 32.34 18.73
C PHE A 292 1.90 31.72 17.76
N PHE A 293 1.53 30.59 17.17
CA PHE A 293 2.39 29.86 16.23
C PHE A 293 1.58 28.90 15.35
N LYS A 294 2.13 28.58 14.19
CA LYS A 294 1.52 27.67 13.23
C LYS A 294 1.53 26.22 13.73
N VAL A 295 0.38 25.55 13.66
CA VAL A 295 0.24 24.13 14.08
C VAL A 295 -0.18 23.20 12.95
N LYS A 296 0.35 21.97 12.99
CA LYS A 296 -0.16 20.81 12.26
C LYS A 296 -1.31 20.21 13.11
N VAL A 297 -2.55 20.27 12.60
CA VAL A 297 -3.73 19.68 13.27
C VAL A 297 -3.69 18.16 13.07
N ILE A 298 -3.83 17.38 14.15
CA ILE A 298 -3.67 15.91 14.12
C ILE A 298 -5.01 15.19 14.30
N SER A 299 -5.93 15.73 15.10
CA SER A 299 -7.32 15.25 15.20
C SER A 299 -8.32 16.29 14.68
N GLU A 300 -9.43 15.83 14.09
CA GLU A 300 -10.44 16.70 13.46
C GLU A 300 -11.17 17.62 14.47
N ASP A 301 -11.27 17.18 15.72
CA ASP A 301 -11.86 17.92 16.85
C ASP A 301 -10.89 18.93 17.51
N LEU A 302 -9.68 19.09 16.97
CA LEU A 302 -8.58 19.90 17.51
C LEU A 302 -8.04 19.45 18.88
N GLY A 303 -8.42 18.25 19.36
CA GLY A 303 -7.95 17.70 20.63
C GLY A 303 -6.49 17.21 20.63
N VAL A 304 -5.88 17.06 19.46
CA VAL A 304 -4.44 16.79 19.28
C VAL A 304 -3.87 17.76 18.23
N LEU A 305 -2.91 18.59 18.65
CA LEU A 305 -2.23 19.59 17.82
C LEU A 305 -0.72 19.46 17.96
N LYS A 306 0.03 19.64 16.87
CA LYS A 306 1.50 19.62 16.87
C LYS A 306 2.11 20.92 16.36
N GLN A 307 2.84 21.62 17.22
CA GLN A 307 3.80 22.66 16.84
C GLN A 307 5.13 21.98 16.50
N VAL A 308 5.75 22.31 15.37
CA VAL A 308 7.11 21.84 15.06
C VAL A 308 8.11 22.92 15.46
N LEU A 309 9.13 22.53 16.22
CA LEU A 309 10.25 23.38 16.64
C LEU A 309 11.44 23.19 15.70
N ASN A 310 11.72 21.93 15.33
CA ASN A 310 12.72 21.53 14.33
C ASN A 310 12.09 20.46 13.44
N GLU A 311 11.99 20.70 12.13
CA GLU A 311 11.62 19.65 11.17
C GLU A 311 12.72 18.57 11.17
N GLY A 312 12.33 17.29 11.05
CA GLY A 312 13.23 16.15 11.09
C GLY A 312 13.80 15.74 9.72
N GLN A 313 14.46 14.58 9.71
CA GLN A 313 15.09 13.97 8.54
C GLN A 313 14.22 12.85 7.93
N GLY A 314 14.23 12.78 6.59
CA GLY A 314 13.53 11.75 5.82
C GLY A 314 12.04 12.02 5.64
N TRP A 315 11.30 10.96 5.30
CA TRP A 315 9.85 11.00 5.03
C TRP A 315 9.05 9.88 5.71
N GLU A 316 9.72 8.87 6.27
CA GLU A 316 9.05 7.86 7.10
C GLU A 316 8.67 8.47 8.46
N SER A 317 7.50 8.07 8.98
CA SER A 317 7.06 8.32 10.35
C SER A 317 6.80 6.97 11.06
N PRO A 318 6.86 6.90 12.40
CA PRO A 318 6.65 5.67 13.13
C PRO A 318 5.20 5.19 13.04
N LYS A 319 5.04 3.86 12.99
CA LYS A 319 3.78 3.13 12.77
C LYS A 319 3.84 1.83 13.56
N GLU A 320 2.70 1.22 13.86
CA GLU A 320 2.68 -0.10 14.49
C GLU A 320 3.37 -1.15 13.59
N PRO A 321 4.22 -2.05 14.11
CA PRO A 321 4.66 -2.23 15.51
C PRO A 321 6.10 -1.73 15.76
N TYR A 322 6.46 -0.53 15.27
CA TYR A 322 7.85 -0.02 15.30
C TYR A 322 8.33 0.26 16.73
N GLU A 323 9.60 -0.01 17.01
CA GLU A 323 10.26 0.40 18.26
C GLU A 323 10.69 1.86 18.12
N VAL A 324 10.11 2.74 18.93
CA VAL A 324 10.34 4.19 18.94
C VAL A 324 11.27 4.57 20.09
N LYS A 325 12.22 5.47 19.82
CA LYS A 325 13.10 6.09 20.82
C LYS A 325 12.90 7.60 20.83
N ALA A 326 12.46 8.15 21.95
CA ALA A 326 12.18 9.58 22.09
C ALA A 326 12.63 10.14 23.45
N ARG A 327 12.92 11.44 23.51
CA ARG A 327 12.93 12.19 24.78
C ARG A 327 11.61 12.93 24.91
N ILE A 328 10.97 12.83 26.08
CA ILE A 328 9.62 13.37 26.31
C ILE A 328 9.54 14.03 27.68
N SER A 329 9.06 15.28 27.74
CA SER A 329 8.64 15.94 28.97
C SER A 329 7.20 16.42 28.88
N ALA A 330 6.43 16.24 29.95
CA ALA A 330 5.00 16.53 30.03
C ALA A 330 4.71 17.65 31.04
N LYS A 331 3.89 18.62 30.65
CA LYS A 331 3.45 19.78 31.44
C LYS A 331 1.93 19.90 31.38
N THR A 332 1.28 20.27 32.47
CA THR A 332 -0.14 20.66 32.45
C THR A 332 -0.37 21.97 31.70
N GLY A 333 -1.62 22.28 31.35
CA GLY A 333 -2.00 23.50 30.63
C GLY A 333 -1.55 24.83 31.28
N ASP A 334 -1.33 24.87 32.60
CA ASP A 334 -0.79 25.98 33.39
C ASP A 334 0.75 26.02 33.46
N GLY A 335 1.43 25.05 32.85
CA GLY A 335 2.89 24.96 32.76
C GLY A 335 3.58 24.16 33.87
N LYS A 336 2.85 23.60 34.86
CA LYS A 336 3.46 22.76 35.89
C LYS A 336 3.98 21.44 35.29
N MET A 337 5.21 21.05 35.65
CA MET A 337 5.80 19.78 35.24
C MET A 337 5.03 18.58 35.82
N ILE A 338 4.79 17.57 34.97
CA ILE A 338 4.23 16.26 35.36
C ILE A 338 5.33 15.20 35.29
N VAL A 339 6.05 15.13 34.17
CA VAL A 339 7.06 14.11 33.86
C VAL A 339 8.21 14.78 33.09
N SER A 340 9.46 14.36 33.29
CA SER A 340 10.58 14.78 32.44
C SER A 340 11.55 13.65 32.14
N HIS A 341 11.70 13.32 30.86
CA HIS A 341 12.76 12.45 30.31
C HIS A 341 13.58 13.24 29.27
N THR A 342 13.90 14.50 29.56
CA THR A 342 14.79 15.36 28.75
C THR A 342 16.27 15.12 29.00
N GLU A 343 16.61 14.58 30.18
CA GLU A 343 17.98 14.32 30.62
C GLU A 343 18.19 12.80 30.77
N GLY A 344 19.28 12.28 30.19
CA GLY A 344 19.60 10.85 30.17
C GLY A 344 19.26 10.13 28.85
N GLU A 345 19.08 8.81 28.95
CA GLU A 345 18.76 7.93 27.83
C GLU A 345 17.32 8.14 27.33
N PRO A 346 17.07 8.16 26.00
CA PRO A 346 15.73 8.24 25.44
C PRO A 346 14.85 7.04 25.83
N ILE A 347 13.60 7.30 26.21
CA ILE A 347 12.64 6.22 26.47
C ILE A 347 12.38 5.43 25.19
N SER A 348 12.28 4.11 25.32
CA SER A 348 12.05 3.17 24.21
C SER A 348 10.72 2.45 24.44
N PHE A 349 9.82 2.49 23.46
CA PHE A 349 8.48 1.88 23.52
C PHE A 349 8.06 1.35 22.14
N ILE A 350 7.04 0.49 22.08
CA ILE A 350 6.52 -0.04 20.81
C ILE A 350 5.26 0.73 20.40
N PHE A 351 5.29 1.31 19.21
CA PHE A 351 4.17 2.05 18.63
C PHE A 351 2.97 1.11 18.40
N GLY A 352 1.78 1.53 18.80
CA GLY A 352 0.55 0.73 18.86
C GLY A 352 0.27 0.11 20.24
N LYS A 353 1.18 0.25 21.22
CA LYS A 353 0.97 -0.23 22.60
C LYS A 353 0.66 0.91 23.57
N THR A 354 -0.03 0.59 24.65
CA THR A 354 -0.48 1.52 25.70
C THR A 354 0.65 1.99 26.65
N GLU A 355 1.86 2.17 26.11
CA GLU A 355 3.06 2.63 26.83
C GLU A 355 3.07 4.16 26.97
N VAL A 356 2.39 4.87 26.06
CA VAL A 356 2.21 6.34 26.05
C VAL A 356 0.72 6.72 25.85
N PRO A 357 0.30 7.97 26.17
CA PRO A 357 -1.07 8.42 25.91
C PRO A 357 -1.42 8.46 24.42
N LYS A 358 -2.65 8.11 24.07
CA LYS A 358 -3.10 8.01 22.67
C LYS A 358 -2.88 9.29 21.85
N GLY A 359 -3.14 10.47 22.42
CA GLY A 359 -2.89 11.74 21.71
C GLY A 359 -1.41 12.04 21.47
N LEU A 360 -0.54 11.61 22.39
CA LEU A 360 0.90 11.71 22.22
C LEU A 360 1.39 10.77 21.12
N GLU A 361 0.91 9.52 21.11
CA GLU A 361 1.18 8.56 20.03
C GLU A 361 0.71 9.09 18.66
N MET A 362 -0.50 9.62 18.57
CA MET A 362 -1.03 10.25 17.35
C MET A 362 -0.13 11.39 16.85
N GLY A 363 0.38 12.24 17.75
CA GLY A 363 1.33 13.29 17.39
C GLY A 363 2.67 12.73 16.89
N ILE A 364 3.25 11.75 17.59
CA ILE A 364 4.50 11.07 17.24
C ILE A 364 4.39 10.31 15.92
N GLY A 365 3.24 9.71 15.60
CA GLY A 365 2.96 9.05 14.32
C GLY A 365 3.00 9.98 13.09
N THR A 366 3.03 11.30 13.32
CA THR A 366 3.23 12.31 12.27
C THR A 366 4.62 12.96 12.30
N MET A 367 5.52 12.51 13.18
CA MET A 367 6.89 13.02 13.30
C MET A 367 7.86 12.20 12.43
N THR A 368 8.89 12.89 11.92
CA THR A 368 10.05 12.34 11.23
C THR A 368 11.23 12.15 12.21
N ARG A 369 12.29 11.44 11.79
CA ARG A 369 13.45 11.19 12.68
C ARG A 369 14.16 12.49 13.03
N GLU A 370 14.63 12.62 14.25
CA GLU A 370 15.24 13.84 14.82
C GLU A 370 14.30 15.07 14.89
N GLU A 371 13.02 14.95 14.51
CA GLU A 371 12.04 16.03 14.62
C GLU A 371 11.84 16.42 16.10
N LYS A 372 11.80 17.73 16.36
CA LYS A 372 11.46 18.28 17.67
C LYS A 372 10.15 19.02 17.58
N ALA A 373 9.22 18.68 18.45
CA ALA A 373 7.85 19.18 18.40
C ALA A 373 7.26 19.35 19.79
N VAL A 374 6.25 20.21 19.89
CA VAL A 374 5.35 20.28 21.04
C VAL A 374 4.00 19.73 20.61
N ILE A 375 3.52 18.70 21.31
CA ILE A 375 2.23 18.05 21.06
C ILE A 375 1.28 18.42 22.20
N TYR A 376 0.25 19.18 21.86
CA TYR A 376 -0.83 19.57 22.78
C TYR A 376 -1.94 18.52 22.71
N VAL A 377 -2.34 17.98 23.86
CA VAL A 377 -3.29 16.87 23.98
C VAL A 377 -4.36 17.20 25.01
N THR A 378 -5.62 17.25 24.59
CA THR A 378 -6.76 17.47 25.48
C THR A 378 -7.30 16.17 26.06
N LYS A 379 -8.05 16.28 27.17
CA LYS A 379 -8.56 15.16 27.98
C LYS A 379 -9.12 13.93 27.24
N PRO A 380 -9.89 14.04 26.13
CA PRO A 380 -10.37 12.87 25.38
C PRO A 380 -9.27 11.95 24.82
N TYR A 381 -8.04 12.45 24.71
CA TYR A 381 -6.87 11.75 24.17
C TYR A 381 -5.78 11.47 25.22
N LEU A 382 -5.99 11.90 26.48
CA LEU A 382 -5.14 11.59 27.63
C LEU A 382 -5.53 10.23 28.23
N THR A 383 -5.09 9.15 27.60
CA THR A 383 -5.28 7.80 28.12
C THR A 383 -4.20 7.45 29.16
N HIS A 384 -4.58 6.69 30.20
CA HIS A 384 -3.62 6.05 31.11
C HIS A 384 -2.58 5.26 30.32
N SER A 385 -1.33 5.30 30.78
CA SER A 385 -0.19 4.66 30.10
C SER A 385 0.99 4.51 31.06
N THR A 386 2.04 3.78 30.66
CA THR A 386 3.28 3.67 31.44
C THR A 386 3.96 5.02 31.65
N LEU A 387 3.95 5.90 30.64
CA LEU A 387 4.50 7.25 30.73
C LEU A 387 3.64 8.22 31.55
N LEU A 388 2.32 8.02 31.57
CA LEU A 388 1.37 8.87 32.31
C LEU A 388 0.32 7.97 33.02
N PRO A 389 0.64 7.47 34.23
CA PRO A 389 -0.25 6.55 34.97
C PRO A 389 -1.52 7.21 35.51
N GLU A 390 -1.44 8.50 35.85
CA GLU A 390 -2.56 9.31 36.35
C GLU A 390 -2.94 10.37 35.30
N VAL A 391 -4.22 10.43 34.94
CA VAL A 391 -4.79 11.42 33.98
C VAL A 391 -5.97 12.21 34.55
N GLU A 392 -6.38 11.91 35.78
CA GLU A 392 -7.47 12.63 36.45
C GLU A 392 -7.03 14.06 36.83
N GLY A 393 -7.97 15.00 36.74
CA GLY A 393 -7.69 16.43 36.96
C GLY A 393 -7.07 17.18 35.77
N PHE A 394 -6.50 16.51 34.77
CA PHE A 394 -5.94 17.18 33.59
C PHE A 394 -7.00 17.45 32.51
N ASP A 395 -7.18 18.73 32.15
CA ASP A 395 -7.97 19.16 30.98
C ASP A 395 -7.14 19.09 29.68
N GLU A 396 -5.85 19.42 29.79
CA GLU A 396 -4.86 19.48 28.70
C GLU A 396 -3.45 19.19 29.25
N VAL A 397 -2.65 18.46 28.47
CA VAL A 397 -1.21 18.26 28.70
C VAL A 397 -0.43 18.66 27.44
N GLN A 398 0.63 19.44 27.64
CA GLN A 398 1.65 19.75 26.65
C GLN A 398 2.79 18.72 26.78
N PHE A 399 3.14 18.05 25.68
CA PHE A 399 4.30 17.18 25.60
C PHE A 399 5.37 17.80 24.69
N ASP A 400 6.54 18.12 25.24
CA ASP A 400 7.71 18.47 24.44
C ASP A 400 8.43 17.17 24.06
N VAL A 401 8.65 16.94 22.76
CA VAL A 401 9.14 15.66 22.22
C VAL A 401 10.30 15.87 21.24
N GLU A 402 11.33 15.06 21.39
CA GLU A 402 12.39 14.83 20.41
C GLU A 402 12.33 13.37 19.95
N LEU A 403 11.95 13.13 18.69
CA LEU A 403 11.90 11.78 18.11
C LEU A 403 13.30 11.32 17.68
N VAL A 404 14.14 10.94 18.64
CA VAL A 404 15.55 10.57 18.43
C VAL A 404 15.71 9.52 17.33
N HIS A 405 14.94 8.43 17.36
CA HIS A 405 14.99 7.40 16.32
C HIS A 405 13.73 6.51 16.31
N PHE A 406 13.54 5.74 15.24
CA PHE A 406 12.66 4.58 15.26
C PHE A 406 13.21 3.45 14.37
N ILE A 407 13.08 2.22 14.87
CA ILE A 407 13.46 0.98 14.21
C ILE A 407 12.22 0.43 13.49
N GLN A 408 12.31 0.25 12.18
CA GLN A 408 11.23 -0.40 11.42
C GLN A 408 11.18 -1.88 11.83
N VAL A 409 10.11 -2.25 12.55
CA VAL A 409 9.76 -3.63 12.84
C VAL A 409 8.72 -4.10 11.83
N ARG A 410 8.89 -5.31 11.31
CA ARG A 410 7.96 -5.96 10.39
C ARG A 410 7.72 -7.40 10.84
N ASP A 411 6.47 -7.71 11.16
CA ASP A 411 5.99 -9.08 11.14
C ASP A 411 5.86 -9.53 9.68
N MET A 412 6.44 -10.69 9.37
CA MET A 412 6.53 -11.25 8.02
C MET A 412 5.41 -12.27 7.74
N LEU A 413 4.68 -12.70 8.76
CA LEU A 413 3.62 -13.72 8.68
C LEU A 413 2.24 -13.20 9.14
N GLY A 414 2.22 -12.18 9.98
CA GLY A 414 1.01 -11.67 10.64
C GLY A 414 0.59 -12.46 11.89
N ASP A 415 1.51 -13.28 12.43
CA ASP A 415 1.30 -14.14 13.61
C ASP A 415 2.31 -13.87 14.74
N GLY A 416 3.15 -12.85 14.60
CA GLY A 416 4.17 -12.44 15.57
C GLY A 416 5.43 -13.31 15.62
N ARG A 417 5.53 -14.42 14.87
CA ARG A 417 6.63 -15.38 15.03
C ARG A 417 7.89 -15.03 14.24
N LEU A 418 7.75 -14.54 13.01
CA LEU A 418 8.88 -14.17 12.13
C LEU A 418 8.98 -12.64 12.05
N ILE A 419 9.92 -12.06 12.79
CA ILE A 419 10.05 -10.61 13.00
C ILE A 419 11.37 -10.09 12.41
N LYS A 420 11.28 -9.17 11.45
CA LYS A 420 12.41 -8.41 10.88
C LYS A 420 12.50 -7.03 11.55
N ARG A 421 13.64 -6.69 12.17
CA ARG A 421 13.91 -5.36 12.76
C ARG A 421 15.06 -4.68 12.03
N ARG A 422 14.82 -3.52 11.41
CA ARG A 422 15.81 -2.76 10.62
C ARG A 422 16.77 -2.01 11.54
N THR A 423 17.98 -2.54 11.75
CA THR A 423 18.99 -1.98 12.66
C THR A 423 19.90 -0.94 12.01
N ARG A 424 20.07 -0.99 10.68
CA ARG A 424 20.72 0.05 9.87
C ARG A 424 19.94 0.20 8.57
N ASP A 425 19.60 1.41 8.18
CA ASP A 425 18.86 1.64 6.94
C ASP A 425 19.74 1.35 5.71
N GLY A 426 19.12 0.88 4.62
CA GLY A 426 19.78 0.75 3.31
C GLY A 426 19.58 1.99 2.43
N ARG A 427 20.05 1.91 1.19
CA ARG A 427 19.94 2.96 0.17
C ARG A 427 18.91 2.57 -0.89
N GLY A 428 18.09 3.53 -1.30
CA GLY A 428 17.02 3.34 -2.29
C GLY A 428 15.62 3.63 -1.73
N GLU A 429 14.61 3.57 -2.60
CA GLU A 429 13.20 3.75 -2.23
C GLU A 429 12.52 2.40 -1.98
N PHE A 430 12.05 2.15 -0.75
CA PHE A 430 11.25 0.97 -0.43
C PHE A 430 9.83 1.10 -1.04
N PRO A 431 9.28 0.07 -1.72
CA PRO A 431 9.83 -1.27 -1.95
C PRO A 431 10.50 -1.45 -3.34
N MET A 432 10.68 -0.38 -4.11
CA MET A 432 11.12 -0.43 -5.52
C MET A 432 12.56 -0.94 -5.66
N ASP A 433 13.46 -0.48 -4.79
CA ASP A 433 14.88 -0.89 -4.78
C ASP A 433 15.14 -2.14 -3.92
N CYS A 434 14.10 -2.91 -3.58
CA CYS A 434 14.22 -4.19 -2.90
C CYS A 434 14.32 -5.36 -3.90
N PRO A 435 14.99 -6.48 -3.57
CA PRO A 435 15.05 -7.67 -4.42
C PRO A 435 13.76 -8.50 -4.38
N LEU A 436 12.63 -7.89 -4.77
CA LEU A 436 11.31 -8.52 -4.85
C LEU A 436 11.27 -9.64 -5.89
N HIS A 437 12.00 -9.47 -7.00
CA HIS A 437 12.13 -10.46 -8.07
C HIS A 437 13.28 -11.43 -7.79
N ASP A 438 13.18 -12.65 -8.32
CA ASP A 438 14.25 -13.66 -8.30
C ASP A 438 15.57 -13.08 -8.80
N SER A 439 16.51 -12.81 -7.89
CA SER A 439 17.75 -12.07 -8.11
C SER A 439 18.92 -12.79 -7.47
N LEU A 440 20.14 -12.56 -7.97
CA LEU A 440 21.36 -12.99 -7.29
C LEU A 440 21.63 -12.02 -6.13
N LEU A 441 21.64 -12.53 -4.90
CA LEU A 441 21.75 -11.77 -3.66
C LEU A 441 23.14 -11.96 -3.06
N ARG A 442 23.72 -10.87 -2.55
CA ARG A 442 25.03 -10.86 -1.87
C ARG A 442 24.83 -10.37 -0.45
N VAL A 443 24.87 -11.30 0.52
CA VAL A 443 24.58 -10.98 1.93
C VAL A 443 25.75 -11.36 2.84
N HIS A 444 26.01 -10.55 3.85
CA HIS A 444 26.65 -11.04 5.06
C HIS A 444 25.58 -11.42 6.08
N TYR A 445 25.82 -12.46 6.88
CA TYR A 445 24.94 -12.77 8.00
C TYR A 445 25.70 -13.49 9.12
N LYS A 446 25.16 -13.32 10.32
CA LYS A 446 25.58 -13.96 11.56
C LYS A 446 24.36 -14.60 12.21
N GLY A 447 24.37 -15.93 12.30
CA GLY A 447 23.33 -16.75 12.89
C GLY A 447 23.63 -17.06 14.35
N MET A 448 22.67 -16.75 15.22
CA MET A 448 22.70 -16.96 16.66
C MET A 448 21.51 -17.81 17.10
N LEU A 449 21.70 -18.66 18.11
CA LEU A 449 20.59 -19.31 18.80
C LEU A 449 19.87 -18.32 19.72
N MET A 450 18.57 -18.51 19.94
CA MET A 450 17.80 -17.75 20.94
C MET A 450 17.88 -18.36 22.35
N ASN A 451 19.05 -18.91 22.73
CA ASN A 451 19.35 -19.33 24.09
C ASN A 451 19.89 -18.16 24.94
N GLU A 452 20.06 -18.39 26.25
CA GLU A 452 20.53 -17.36 27.20
C GLU A 452 21.89 -16.78 26.81
N GLU A 453 22.81 -17.62 26.31
CA GLU A 453 24.15 -17.23 25.84
C GLU A 453 24.18 -16.56 24.45
N ARG A 454 23.07 -16.63 23.70
CA ARG A 454 22.96 -16.23 22.28
C ARG A 454 24.07 -16.80 21.38
N THR A 455 24.35 -18.09 21.54
CA THR A 455 25.51 -18.77 20.93
C THR A 455 25.51 -18.63 19.40
N VAL A 456 26.61 -18.11 18.84
CA VAL A 456 26.80 -17.96 17.38
C VAL A 456 27.04 -19.34 16.75
N PHE A 457 26.15 -19.76 15.85
CA PHE A 457 26.32 -21.01 15.11
C PHE A 457 27.08 -20.83 13.79
N TYR A 458 27.00 -19.65 13.16
CA TYR A 458 27.71 -19.33 11.91
C TYR A 458 27.82 -17.82 11.69
N ASP A 459 28.94 -17.32 11.19
CA ASP A 459 29.13 -15.93 10.77
C ASP A 459 29.92 -15.85 9.46
N THR A 460 29.34 -15.33 8.38
CA THR A 460 30.04 -15.24 7.08
C THR A 460 31.29 -14.34 7.13
N ARG A 461 31.41 -13.46 8.12
CA ARG A 461 32.62 -12.63 8.29
C ARG A 461 33.79 -13.42 8.88
N VAL A 462 33.53 -14.57 9.51
CA VAL A 462 34.51 -15.43 10.18
C VAL A 462 34.61 -16.80 9.50
N ASP A 463 33.52 -17.56 9.46
CA ASP A 463 33.44 -18.94 8.97
C ASP A 463 33.55 -19.05 7.43
N ASN A 464 33.35 -17.95 6.69
CA ASN A 464 33.42 -17.90 5.22
C ASN A 464 34.58 -17.04 4.69
N ASN A 465 35.68 -16.92 5.45
CA ASN A 465 36.87 -16.12 5.10
C ASN A 465 36.58 -14.64 4.76
N GLY A 466 35.49 -14.07 5.28
CA GLY A 466 35.08 -12.70 4.96
C GLY A 466 34.35 -12.53 3.62
N HIS A 467 34.07 -13.60 2.87
CA HIS A 467 33.24 -13.54 1.67
C HIS A 467 31.73 -13.51 2.02
N PRO A 468 30.89 -12.77 1.29
CA PRO A 468 29.44 -12.83 1.45
C PRO A 468 28.89 -14.20 1.02
N LEU A 469 27.71 -14.56 1.52
CA LEU A 469 26.91 -15.62 0.95
C LEU A 469 26.28 -15.11 -0.36
N GLU A 470 26.51 -15.83 -1.45
CA GLU A 470 25.93 -15.57 -2.77
C GLU A 470 24.88 -16.63 -3.11
N PHE A 471 23.63 -16.22 -3.35
CA PHE A 471 22.52 -17.13 -3.68
C PHE A 471 21.44 -16.47 -4.54
N SER A 472 20.77 -17.25 -5.39
CA SER A 472 19.60 -16.80 -6.15
C SER A 472 18.31 -16.95 -5.34
N SER A 473 17.48 -15.90 -5.26
CA SER A 473 16.15 -16.01 -4.65
C SER A 473 15.15 -16.79 -5.53
N GLY A 474 14.15 -17.40 -4.87
CA GLY A 474 13.19 -18.30 -5.50
C GLY A 474 13.78 -19.67 -5.87
N GLU A 475 14.94 -20.04 -5.34
CA GLU A 475 15.60 -21.34 -5.60
C GLU A 475 15.71 -22.24 -4.36
N GLY A 476 15.25 -21.78 -3.18
CA GLY A 476 15.28 -22.58 -1.95
C GLY A 476 16.70 -23.02 -1.59
N LEU A 477 17.64 -22.07 -1.64
CA LEU A 477 19.07 -22.24 -1.33
C LEU A 477 19.41 -21.79 0.10
N VAL A 478 18.47 -21.15 0.78
CA VAL A 478 18.52 -20.68 2.18
C VAL A 478 17.16 -20.96 2.84
N PRO A 479 17.05 -20.88 4.18
CA PRO A 479 15.76 -20.96 4.88
C PRO A 479 14.71 -19.97 4.36
N GLU A 480 13.44 -20.38 4.39
CA GLU A 480 12.32 -19.59 3.87
C GLU A 480 12.20 -18.23 4.59
N GLY A 481 12.26 -18.21 5.92
CA GLY A 481 12.21 -16.98 6.70
C GLY A 481 13.40 -16.04 6.46
N PHE A 482 14.55 -16.60 6.07
CA PHE A 482 15.73 -15.82 5.68
C PHE A 482 15.51 -15.17 4.31
N GLU A 483 15.08 -15.93 3.29
CA GLU A 483 14.82 -15.38 1.95
C GLU A 483 13.71 -14.32 2.00
N MET A 484 12.59 -14.59 2.70
CA MET A 484 11.49 -13.63 2.89
C MET A 484 11.98 -12.29 3.44
N CYS A 485 12.85 -12.31 4.45
CA CYS A 485 13.37 -11.08 5.05
C CYS A 485 14.32 -10.34 4.11
N VAL A 486 15.24 -11.04 3.43
CA VAL A 486 16.21 -10.44 2.50
C VAL A 486 15.50 -9.81 1.28
N ARG A 487 14.43 -10.43 0.76
CA ARG A 487 13.62 -9.85 -0.34
C ARG A 487 12.97 -8.51 0.02
N LEU A 488 12.87 -8.17 1.31
CA LEU A 488 12.39 -6.88 1.82
C LEU A 488 13.49 -6.03 2.48
N MET A 489 14.75 -6.18 2.05
CA MET A 489 15.87 -5.31 2.45
C MET A 489 16.30 -4.39 1.30
N LEU A 490 16.74 -3.18 1.63
CA LEU A 490 17.43 -2.27 0.70
C LEU A 490 18.95 -2.54 0.65
N PRO A 491 19.67 -2.25 -0.45
CA PRO A 491 21.13 -2.36 -0.52
C PRO A 491 21.87 -1.53 0.54
N GLY A 492 22.67 -2.18 1.37
CA GLY A 492 23.34 -1.61 2.54
C GLY A 492 22.51 -1.65 3.83
N GLU A 493 21.30 -2.19 3.83
CA GLU A 493 20.50 -2.36 5.05
C GLU A 493 21.11 -3.45 5.96
N MET A 494 21.03 -3.23 7.27
CA MET A 494 21.15 -4.32 8.26
C MET A 494 19.82 -4.55 8.95
N ALA A 495 19.47 -5.83 9.13
CA ALA A 495 18.27 -6.25 9.82
C ALA A 495 18.55 -7.43 10.76
N LEU A 496 17.94 -7.37 11.95
CA LEU A 496 17.96 -8.45 12.94
C LEU A 496 16.64 -9.22 12.86
N VAL A 497 16.70 -10.42 12.28
CA VAL A 497 15.56 -11.30 12.01
C VAL A 497 15.47 -12.35 13.11
N THR A 498 14.37 -12.35 13.88
CA THR A 498 14.02 -13.47 14.78
C THR A 498 13.10 -14.42 14.03
N CYS A 499 13.45 -15.71 13.95
CA CYS A 499 12.76 -16.71 13.13
C CYS A 499 12.35 -17.95 13.95
N PRO A 500 11.13 -18.49 13.75
CA PRO A 500 10.73 -19.76 14.32
C PRO A 500 11.35 -20.94 13.53
N PRO A 501 11.45 -22.14 14.13
CA PRO A 501 12.19 -23.26 13.55
C PRO A 501 11.59 -23.80 12.24
N ASP A 502 10.26 -23.70 12.09
CA ASP A 502 9.50 -24.12 10.91
C ASP A 502 9.73 -23.22 9.68
N TYR A 503 10.31 -22.04 9.86
CA TYR A 503 10.80 -21.16 8.78
C TYR A 503 12.34 -21.07 8.72
N ALA A 504 13.03 -21.75 9.65
CA ALA A 504 14.49 -21.82 9.75
C ALA A 504 15.04 -23.19 9.32
N TYR A 505 15.26 -24.10 10.27
CA TYR A 505 16.09 -25.30 10.05
C TYR A 505 15.39 -26.65 10.35
N ASP A 506 14.06 -26.67 10.53
CA ASP A 506 13.30 -27.92 10.59
C ASP A 506 12.79 -28.37 9.20
N LYS A 507 12.73 -27.46 8.22
CA LYS A 507 12.43 -27.75 6.81
C LYS A 507 13.65 -27.57 5.87
N PHE A 508 14.83 -27.38 6.43
CA PHE A 508 16.06 -27.04 5.70
C PHE A 508 17.26 -27.81 6.27
N ALA A 509 18.39 -27.85 5.57
CA ALA A 509 19.62 -28.47 6.06
C ALA A 509 20.12 -27.76 7.33
N ARG A 510 20.07 -28.47 8.47
CA ARG A 510 20.38 -27.92 9.80
C ARG A 510 21.89 -27.88 10.07
N PRO A 511 22.49 -26.72 10.42
CA PRO A 511 23.91 -26.66 10.81
C PRO A 511 24.18 -27.45 12.10
N ALA A 512 25.37 -28.06 12.22
CA ALA A 512 25.70 -28.97 13.34
C ALA A 512 25.66 -28.34 14.75
N LYS A 513 25.71 -27.00 14.86
CA LYS A 513 25.57 -26.25 16.12
C LYS A 513 24.11 -25.83 16.44
N VAL A 514 23.13 -26.19 15.60
CA VAL A 514 21.72 -25.82 15.76
C VAL A 514 20.89 -27.05 16.16
N PRO A 515 20.21 -27.06 17.32
CA PRO A 515 19.36 -28.17 17.73
C PRO A 515 18.00 -28.20 16.98
N GLU A 516 17.25 -29.29 17.14
CA GLU A 516 15.88 -29.42 16.61
C GLU A 516 14.91 -28.45 17.30
N GLY A 517 13.94 -27.89 16.57
CA GLY A 517 12.98 -26.93 17.13
C GLY A 517 13.59 -25.59 17.57
N ALA A 518 14.85 -25.31 17.20
CA ALA A 518 15.56 -24.11 17.64
C ALA A 518 15.00 -22.82 17.00
N HIS A 519 14.52 -21.91 17.84
CA HIS A 519 14.37 -20.50 17.46
C HIS A 519 15.75 -19.89 17.21
N VAL A 520 15.90 -19.19 16.10
CA VAL A 520 17.17 -18.57 15.68
C VAL A 520 17.01 -17.08 15.44
N GLN A 521 18.13 -16.37 15.52
CA GLN A 521 18.23 -14.97 15.17
C GLN A 521 19.36 -14.76 14.17
N TRP A 522 19.05 -14.15 13.03
CA TRP A 522 20.04 -13.76 12.04
C TRP A 522 20.22 -12.24 12.08
N GLU A 523 21.44 -11.78 12.35
CA GLU A 523 21.87 -10.44 11.95
C GLU A 523 22.29 -10.53 10.49
N ILE A 524 21.57 -9.83 9.59
CA ILE A 524 21.76 -9.90 8.14
C ILE A 524 22.12 -8.51 7.62
N GLU A 525 23.08 -8.44 6.71
CA GLU A 525 23.46 -7.25 5.94
C GLU A 525 23.33 -7.55 4.45
N LEU A 526 22.41 -6.90 3.75
CA LEU A 526 22.31 -6.98 2.29
C LEU A 526 23.37 -6.05 1.69
N ILE A 527 24.39 -6.59 1.04
CA ILE A 527 25.48 -5.80 0.45
C ILE A 527 25.02 -5.18 -0.87
N ASP A 528 24.61 -6.05 -1.80
CA ASP A 528 24.04 -5.70 -3.09
C ASP A 528 23.17 -6.86 -3.62
N PHE A 529 22.48 -6.61 -4.73
CA PHE A 529 21.86 -7.66 -5.52
C PHE A 529 21.93 -7.35 -7.01
N LYS A 530 21.82 -8.41 -7.83
CA LYS A 530 21.75 -8.33 -9.28
C LYS A 530 20.44 -8.93 -9.76
N MET A 531 19.59 -8.08 -10.34
CA MET A 531 18.35 -8.47 -10.99
C MET A 531 18.60 -9.43 -12.17
N PRO A 532 17.57 -10.17 -12.63
CA PRO A 532 17.59 -10.85 -13.93
C PRO A 532 18.00 -9.90 -15.06
N LYS A 533 18.49 -10.48 -16.16
CA LYS A 533 18.53 -9.74 -17.42
C LYS A 533 17.09 -9.41 -17.82
N ASP A 534 16.82 -8.16 -18.13
CA ASP A 534 15.72 -7.85 -19.05
C ASP A 534 16.08 -8.43 -20.43
N TRP A 535 15.08 -8.91 -21.15
CA TRP A 535 15.22 -9.40 -22.52
C TRP A 535 14.95 -8.31 -23.56
N THR A 536 14.47 -7.12 -23.17
CA THR A 536 14.35 -6.00 -24.12
C THR A 536 15.70 -5.66 -24.75
N GLY A 537 15.73 -5.55 -26.09
CA GLY A 537 16.95 -5.29 -26.85
C GLY A 537 17.95 -6.44 -26.96
N LEU A 538 17.72 -7.60 -26.33
CA LEU A 538 18.55 -8.79 -26.55
C LEU A 538 18.25 -9.43 -27.92
N ASN A 539 19.26 -10.05 -28.53
CA ASN A 539 19.06 -10.89 -29.72
C ASN A 539 18.44 -12.25 -29.35
N PHE A 540 17.75 -12.87 -30.31
CA PHE A 540 17.02 -14.13 -30.11
C PHE A 540 17.90 -15.23 -29.51
N LYS A 541 19.14 -15.39 -29.98
CA LYS A 541 20.08 -16.36 -29.41
C LYS A 541 20.31 -16.12 -27.91
N SER A 542 20.63 -14.89 -27.50
CA SER A 542 20.86 -14.56 -26.09
C SER A 542 19.61 -14.72 -25.23
N ILE A 543 18.42 -14.56 -25.81
CA ILE A 543 17.13 -14.84 -25.14
C ILE A 543 16.96 -16.35 -24.93
N MET A 544 17.20 -17.16 -25.96
CA MET A 544 17.10 -18.62 -25.89
C MET A 544 18.15 -19.23 -24.96
N ASP A 545 19.39 -18.72 -24.97
CA ASP A 545 20.45 -19.12 -24.03
C ASP A 545 20.04 -18.82 -22.57
N ASP A 546 19.42 -17.66 -22.29
CA ASP A 546 18.96 -17.30 -20.94
C ASP A 546 17.75 -18.12 -20.49
N ALA A 547 16.78 -18.33 -21.39
CA ALA A 547 15.63 -19.21 -21.20
C ALA A 547 16.04 -20.67 -20.91
N GLU A 548 17.06 -21.17 -21.61
CA GLU A 548 17.62 -22.50 -21.39
C GLU A 548 18.26 -22.62 -20.00
N ASN A 549 18.99 -21.60 -19.56
CA ASN A 549 19.55 -21.55 -18.20
C ASN A 549 18.45 -21.57 -17.13
N ILE A 550 17.42 -20.73 -17.24
CA ILE A 550 16.30 -20.70 -16.27
C ILE A 550 15.52 -22.03 -16.29
N LYS A 551 15.30 -22.63 -17.47
CA LYS A 551 14.72 -23.98 -17.61
C LYS A 551 15.59 -25.03 -16.91
N ASN A 552 16.91 -24.93 -16.98
CA ASN A 552 17.81 -25.88 -16.34
C ASN A 552 17.89 -25.71 -14.82
N THR A 553 17.74 -24.49 -14.29
CA THR A 553 17.42 -24.27 -12.87
C THR A 553 16.09 -24.94 -12.48
N GLY A 554 15.04 -24.81 -13.30
CA GLY A 554 13.78 -25.54 -13.11
C GLY A 554 13.97 -27.06 -13.11
N ASN A 555 14.78 -27.60 -14.03
CA ASN A 555 15.10 -29.02 -14.11
C ASN A 555 15.87 -29.52 -12.87
N ARG A 556 16.74 -28.68 -12.28
CA ARG A 556 17.43 -28.96 -11.01
C ARG A 556 16.42 -29.03 -9.87
N LEU A 557 15.59 -27.99 -9.69
CA LEU A 557 14.57 -27.91 -8.64
C LEU A 557 13.55 -29.07 -8.72
N PHE A 558 13.19 -29.50 -9.93
CA PHE A 558 12.30 -30.65 -10.15
C PHE A 558 12.93 -31.98 -9.68
N LYS A 559 14.24 -32.17 -9.87
CA LYS A 559 14.99 -33.33 -9.35
C LYS A 559 15.15 -33.30 -7.83
N GLU A 560 15.24 -32.10 -7.24
CA GLU A 560 15.23 -31.87 -5.79
C GLU A 560 13.83 -32.04 -5.14
N GLY A 561 12.79 -32.36 -5.92
CA GLY A 561 11.42 -32.46 -5.42
C GLY A 561 10.75 -31.12 -5.10
N LYS A 562 11.41 -29.99 -5.36
CA LYS A 562 10.93 -28.61 -5.14
C LYS A 562 9.97 -28.19 -6.28
N TYR A 563 8.90 -28.96 -6.49
CA TYR A 563 8.03 -28.84 -7.67
C TYR A 563 7.39 -27.45 -7.84
N GLU A 564 7.02 -26.79 -6.75
CA GLU A 564 6.49 -25.42 -6.76
C GLU A 564 7.50 -24.40 -7.30
N LEU A 565 8.74 -24.42 -6.80
CA LEU A 565 9.80 -23.54 -7.28
C LEU A 565 10.19 -23.88 -8.73
N ALA A 566 10.25 -25.16 -9.08
CA ALA A 566 10.51 -25.60 -10.45
C ALA A 566 9.45 -25.06 -11.43
N LYS A 567 8.16 -25.21 -11.07
CA LYS A 567 7.03 -24.64 -11.81
C LYS A 567 7.17 -23.13 -11.97
N ALA A 568 7.46 -22.40 -10.89
CA ALA A 568 7.61 -20.94 -10.93
C ALA A 568 8.72 -20.48 -11.90
N LYS A 569 9.85 -21.19 -11.97
CA LYS A 569 10.92 -20.92 -12.96
C LYS A 569 10.45 -21.19 -14.40
N TYR A 570 9.77 -22.30 -14.69
CA TYR A 570 9.23 -22.57 -16.03
C TYR A 570 8.15 -21.55 -16.44
N GLU A 571 7.23 -21.22 -15.53
CA GLU A 571 6.17 -20.23 -15.77
C GLU A 571 6.72 -18.81 -15.94
N LYS A 572 7.87 -18.47 -15.33
CA LYS A 572 8.60 -17.23 -15.62
C LYS A 572 9.01 -17.16 -17.08
N VAL A 573 9.73 -18.17 -17.59
CA VAL A 573 10.16 -18.22 -19.00
C VAL A 573 8.94 -18.16 -19.94
N LEU A 574 7.85 -18.86 -19.62
CA LEU A 574 6.61 -18.81 -20.40
C LEU A 574 5.88 -17.45 -20.38
N ARG A 575 6.11 -16.60 -19.37
CA ARG A 575 5.60 -15.21 -19.37
C ARG A 575 6.44 -14.33 -20.29
N GLU A 576 7.76 -14.36 -20.14
CA GLU A 576 8.66 -13.55 -20.98
C GLU A 576 8.57 -13.94 -22.46
N PHE A 577 8.32 -15.22 -22.76
CA PHE A 577 8.06 -15.75 -24.11
C PHE A 577 6.88 -15.05 -24.83
N ASN A 578 5.96 -14.36 -24.16
CA ASN A 578 4.88 -13.62 -24.83
C ASN A 578 5.36 -12.31 -25.47
N HIS A 579 6.59 -11.87 -25.16
CA HIS A 579 7.22 -10.68 -25.71
C HIS A 579 8.32 -10.99 -26.74
N VAL A 580 8.63 -12.28 -26.94
CA VAL A 580 9.62 -12.76 -27.91
C VAL A 580 8.92 -13.02 -29.25
N ASN A 581 9.42 -12.40 -30.33
CA ASN A 581 8.95 -12.64 -31.69
C ASN A 581 10.11 -13.15 -32.57
N PRO A 582 10.15 -14.46 -32.90
CA PRO A 582 11.07 -15.01 -33.89
C PRO A 582 11.05 -14.25 -35.23
N GLN A 583 12.20 -14.07 -35.87
CA GLN A 583 12.33 -13.33 -37.13
C GLN A 583 12.28 -14.23 -38.37
N ASP A 584 12.59 -15.53 -38.22
CA ASP A 584 12.55 -16.53 -39.29
C ASP A 584 11.97 -17.88 -38.84
N ASP A 585 11.83 -18.82 -39.78
CA ASP A 585 11.25 -20.15 -39.55
C ASP A 585 12.11 -21.06 -38.66
N GLU A 586 13.43 -20.87 -38.60
CA GLU A 586 14.32 -21.67 -37.74
C GLU A 586 14.28 -21.15 -36.30
N GLU A 587 14.33 -19.83 -36.10
CA GLU A 587 14.02 -19.21 -34.82
C GLU A 587 12.61 -19.62 -34.34
N GLY A 588 11.63 -19.65 -35.25
CA GLY A 588 10.26 -20.08 -34.98
C GLY A 588 10.17 -21.52 -34.47
N LYS A 589 10.89 -22.46 -35.11
CA LYS A 589 10.99 -23.86 -34.67
C LYS A 589 11.68 -23.98 -33.30
N ILE A 590 12.80 -23.29 -33.11
CA ILE A 590 13.57 -23.30 -31.84
C ILE A 590 12.70 -22.78 -30.68
N PHE A 591 12.02 -21.66 -30.90
CA PHE A 591 11.11 -21.05 -29.94
C PHE A 591 9.94 -21.97 -29.58
N LEU A 592 9.24 -22.51 -30.58
CA LEU A 592 8.11 -23.41 -30.38
C LEU A 592 8.51 -24.69 -29.65
N ASN A 593 9.65 -25.30 -30.01
CA ASN A 593 10.17 -26.49 -29.35
C ASN A 593 10.50 -26.23 -27.87
N SER A 594 11.12 -25.10 -27.55
CA SER A 594 11.40 -24.71 -26.16
C SER A 594 10.12 -24.42 -25.37
N ARG A 595 9.18 -23.68 -25.97
CA ARG A 595 7.85 -23.38 -25.39
C ARG A 595 7.08 -24.66 -25.06
N ASN A 596 7.09 -25.63 -25.96
CA ASN A 596 6.46 -26.94 -25.75
C ASN A 596 7.16 -27.72 -24.63
N ALA A 597 8.50 -27.72 -24.57
CA ALA A 597 9.25 -28.34 -23.49
C ALA A 597 8.94 -27.71 -22.11
N LEU A 598 8.75 -26.38 -22.05
CA LEU A 598 8.35 -25.65 -20.85
C LEU A 598 6.92 -26.01 -20.41
N HIS A 599 5.94 -25.99 -21.31
CA HIS A 599 4.56 -26.39 -21.00
C HIS A 599 4.48 -27.86 -20.53
N LEU A 600 5.20 -28.77 -21.17
CA LEU A 600 5.33 -30.16 -20.72
C LEU A 600 5.91 -30.25 -19.31
N ASN A 601 6.94 -29.47 -18.98
CA ASN A 601 7.57 -29.49 -17.67
C ASN A 601 6.67 -28.88 -16.58
N VAL A 602 5.90 -27.84 -16.89
CA VAL A 602 4.83 -27.31 -16.02
C VAL A 602 3.78 -28.40 -15.73
N ALA A 603 3.32 -29.14 -16.76
CA ALA A 603 2.41 -30.27 -16.56
C ALA A 603 3.01 -31.37 -15.66
N ALA A 604 4.32 -31.66 -15.79
CA ALA A 604 5.00 -32.61 -14.93
C ALA A 604 5.11 -32.14 -13.47
N CYS A 605 5.25 -30.82 -13.21
CA CYS A 605 5.12 -30.28 -11.85
C CYS A 605 3.71 -30.49 -11.30
N TYR A 606 2.67 -30.15 -12.06
CA TYR A 606 1.28 -30.32 -11.62
C TYR A 606 0.93 -31.80 -11.36
N LEU A 607 1.39 -32.74 -12.19
CA LEU A 607 1.28 -34.20 -11.91
C LEU A 607 1.95 -34.62 -10.59
N LYS A 608 3.05 -33.97 -10.21
CA LYS A 608 3.79 -34.24 -8.95
C LYS A 608 3.20 -33.53 -7.73
N MET A 609 2.31 -32.57 -7.96
CA MET A 609 1.55 -31.83 -6.96
C MET A 609 0.07 -32.29 -6.89
N GLU A 610 -0.26 -33.40 -7.58
CA GLU A 610 -1.60 -34.00 -7.70
C GLU A 610 -2.68 -33.11 -8.35
N ASP A 611 -2.34 -31.91 -8.83
CA ASP A 611 -3.22 -30.99 -9.56
C ASP A 611 -3.43 -31.45 -11.02
N SER A 612 -4.23 -32.52 -11.14
CA SER A 612 -4.53 -33.15 -12.42
C SER A 612 -5.18 -32.18 -13.41
N LYS A 613 -5.99 -31.23 -12.95
CA LYS A 613 -6.69 -30.25 -13.79
C LYS A 613 -5.71 -29.28 -14.46
N LYS A 614 -4.82 -28.64 -13.69
CA LYS A 614 -3.81 -27.73 -14.27
C LYS A 614 -2.78 -28.48 -15.13
N SER A 615 -2.52 -29.76 -14.85
CA SER A 615 -1.73 -30.62 -15.74
C SER A 615 -2.39 -30.81 -17.11
N ILE A 616 -3.70 -31.11 -17.16
CA ILE A 616 -4.46 -31.26 -18.42
C ILE A 616 -4.41 -29.95 -19.23
N GLU A 617 -4.66 -28.80 -18.59
CA GLU A 617 -4.55 -27.49 -19.24
C GLU A 617 -3.14 -27.20 -19.81
N ALA A 618 -2.09 -27.58 -19.08
CA ALA A 618 -0.70 -27.41 -19.51
C ALA A 618 -0.32 -28.36 -20.67
N CYS A 619 -0.89 -29.56 -20.73
CA CYS A 619 -0.74 -30.48 -21.86
C CYS A 619 -1.52 -30.02 -23.10
N ASN A 620 -2.75 -29.52 -22.92
CA ASN A 620 -3.58 -29.03 -24.02
C ASN A 620 -2.87 -27.90 -24.79
N LYS A 621 -2.22 -26.95 -24.09
CA LYS A 621 -1.41 -25.88 -24.72
C LYS A 621 -0.29 -26.36 -25.67
N VAL A 622 0.11 -27.63 -25.59
CA VAL A 622 1.05 -28.28 -26.54
C VAL A 622 0.29 -29.03 -27.64
N LEU A 623 -0.81 -29.70 -27.28
CA LEU A 623 -1.65 -30.46 -28.21
C LEU A 623 -2.46 -29.58 -29.17
N ASP A 624 -2.85 -28.38 -28.76
CA ASP A 624 -3.50 -27.36 -29.59
C ASP A 624 -2.60 -26.95 -30.78
N ALA A 625 -1.27 -27.01 -30.59
CA ALA A 625 -0.26 -26.72 -31.62
C ALA A 625 0.27 -27.99 -32.33
N ASN A 626 0.28 -29.14 -31.65
CA ASN A 626 0.69 -30.42 -32.19
C ASN A 626 -0.13 -31.57 -31.56
N PRO A 627 -1.28 -31.95 -32.16
CA PRO A 627 -2.17 -32.97 -31.60
C PRO A 627 -1.55 -34.37 -31.46
N VAL A 628 -0.48 -34.66 -32.20
CA VAL A 628 0.22 -35.96 -32.18
C VAL A 628 1.45 -35.97 -31.25
N HIS A 629 1.59 -34.98 -30.37
CA HIS A 629 2.75 -34.85 -29.49
C HIS A 629 2.73 -35.89 -28.35
N VAL A 630 3.29 -37.07 -28.59
CA VAL A 630 3.32 -38.26 -27.70
C VAL A 630 3.54 -37.93 -26.21
N LYS A 631 4.56 -37.13 -25.84
CA LYS A 631 4.83 -36.81 -24.42
C LYS A 631 3.76 -35.93 -23.75
N ALA A 632 2.96 -35.21 -24.53
CA ALA A 632 1.83 -34.40 -24.05
C ALA A 632 0.61 -35.29 -23.87
N LEU A 633 0.28 -36.13 -24.85
CA LEU A 633 -0.74 -37.19 -24.72
C LEU A 633 -0.46 -38.07 -23.49
N TYR A 634 0.79 -38.50 -23.28
CA TYR A 634 1.14 -39.33 -22.13
C TYR A 634 0.93 -38.62 -20.79
N ARG A 635 1.36 -37.35 -20.67
CA ARG A 635 1.18 -36.56 -19.44
C ARG A 635 -0.29 -36.21 -19.20
N ARG A 636 -1.08 -36.00 -20.26
CA ARG A 636 -2.53 -35.76 -20.18
C ARG A 636 -3.30 -37.03 -19.80
N GLY A 637 -3.02 -38.17 -20.42
CA GLY A 637 -3.63 -39.45 -20.06
C GLY A 637 -3.30 -39.88 -18.63
N MET A 638 -2.07 -39.62 -18.17
CA MET A 638 -1.69 -39.80 -16.75
C MET A 638 -2.45 -38.86 -15.81
N ALA A 639 -2.74 -37.63 -16.22
CA ALA A 639 -3.53 -36.68 -15.43
C ALA A 639 -5.03 -37.05 -15.40
N HIS A 640 -5.61 -37.45 -16.53
CA HIS A 640 -6.97 -38.01 -16.58
C HIS A 640 -7.10 -39.27 -15.72
N MET A 641 -6.12 -40.18 -15.74
CA MET A 641 -6.10 -41.35 -14.86
C MET A 641 -6.04 -40.98 -13.37
N ALA A 642 -5.38 -39.88 -13.01
CA ALA A 642 -5.33 -39.36 -11.64
C ALA A 642 -6.62 -38.60 -11.23
N ALA A 643 -7.27 -37.91 -12.18
CA ALA A 643 -8.55 -37.25 -11.99
C ALA A 643 -9.75 -38.22 -11.89
N GLY A 644 -9.62 -39.44 -12.44
CA GLY A 644 -10.69 -40.43 -12.55
C GLY A 644 -11.38 -40.48 -13.93
N ASP A 645 -10.93 -39.66 -14.88
CA ASP A 645 -11.42 -39.60 -16.26
C ASP A 645 -10.93 -40.80 -17.10
N PHE A 646 -11.25 -42.02 -16.67
CA PHE A 646 -10.63 -43.24 -17.22
C PHE A 646 -10.86 -43.44 -18.73
N GLN A 647 -11.93 -42.88 -19.30
CA GLN A 647 -12.16 -42.93 -20.75
C GLN A 647 -11.22 -42.01 -21.53
N GLU A 648 -11.00 -40.78 -21.06
CA GLU A 648 -10.06 -39.86 -21.73
C GLU A 648 -8.60 -40.31 -21.57
N ALA A 649 -8.27 -40.92 -20.42
CA ALA A 649 -7.00 -41.63 -20.26
C ALA A 649 -6.82 -42.78 -21.26
N ARG A 650 -7.88 -43.56 -21.55
CA ARG A 650 -7.85 -44.59 -22.61
C ARG A 650 -7.65 -43.96 -23.99
N ASN A 651 -8.38 -42.88 -24.29
CA ASN A 651 -8.29 -42.19 -25.58
C ASN A 651 -6.85 -41.71 -25.84
N ASP A 652 -6.24 -41.04 -24.86
CA ASP A 652 -4.85 -40.55 -24.94
C ASP A 652 -3.83 -41.68 -25.14
N PHE A 653 -3.84 -42.73 -24.30
CA PHE A 653 -2.88 -43.81 -24.43
C PHE A 653 -3.06 -44.65 -25.70
N THR A 654 -4.31 -44.83 -26.18
CA THR A 654 -4.59 -45.51 -27.45
C THR A 654 -4.08 -44.69 -28.64
N THR A 655 -4.20 -43.36 -28.57
CA THR A 655 -3.70 -42.44 -29.60
C THR A 655 -2.17 -42.48 -29.69
N ILE A 656 -1.44 -42.68 -28.59
CA ILE A 656 0.02 -42.87 -28.65
C ILE A 656 0.39 -44.13 -29.45
N ILE A 657 -0.31 -45.25 -29.21
CA ILE A 657 -0.05 -46.53 -29.88
C ILE A 657 -0.29 -46.44 -31.40
N SER A 658 -1.27 -45.64 -31.85
CA SER A 658 -1.51 -45.43 -33.29
C SER A 658 -0.54 -44.45 -33.96
N ILE A 659 0.19 -43.64 -33.19
CA ILE A 659 1.20 -42.68 -33.70
C ILE A 659 2.60 -43.33 -33.77
N ASP A 660 3.06 -43.97 -32.69
CA ASP A 660 4.47 -44.37 -32.55
C ASP A 660 4.64 -45.73 -31.86
N LYS A 661 5.10 -46.71 -32.64
CA LYS A 661 5.41 -48.07 -32.18
C LYS A 661 6.58 -48.15 -31.19
N SER A 662 7.48 -47.16 -31.17
CA SER A 662 8.55 -47.12 -30.16
C SER A 662 8.04 -46.71 -28.77
N SER A 663 6.95 -45.95 -28.71
CA SER A 663 6.23 -45.58 -27.48
C SER A 663 5.12 -46.56 -27.07
N GLU A 664 4.85 -47.59 -27.88
CA GLU A 664 3.80 -48.60 -27.66
C GLU A 664 3.95 -49.34 -26.32
N SER A 665 5.18 -49.63 -25.90
CA SER A 665 5.46 -50.31 -24.62
C SER A 665 5.04 -49.46 -23.41
N ASP A 666 5.40 -48.17 -23.41
CA ASP A 666 5.07 -47.25 -22.30
C ASP A 666 3.56 -46.97 -22.25
N ALA A 667 2.91 -46.82 -23.41
CA ALA A 667 1.47 -46.64 -23.51
C ALA A 667 0.69 -47.90 -23.06
N THR A 668 1.15 -49.10 -23.44
CA THR A 668 0.56 -50.37 -23.00
C THR A 668 0.75 -50.59 -21.49
N ALA A 669 1.92 -50.24 -20.93
CA ALA A 669 2.14 -50.25 -19.50
C ALA A 669 1.26 -49.22 -18.75
N ALA A 670 0.96 -48.08 -19.36
CA ALA A 670 0.03 -47.10 -18.82
C ALA A 670 -1.44 -47.59 -18.87
N LEU A 671 -1.88 -48.22 -19.98
CA LEU A 671 -3.19 -48.87 -20.09
C LEU A 671 -3.38 -50.00 -19.06
N LEU A 672 -2.32 -50.76 -18.76
CA LEU A 672 -2.37 -51.79 -17.70
C LEU A 672 -2.55 -51.16 -16.31
N LYS A 673 -1.82 -50.08 -15.99
CA LYS A 673 -1.99 -49.31 -14.74
C LYS A 673 -3.39 -48.69 -14.65
N LEU A 674 -3.91 -48.16 -15.76
CA LEU A 674 -5.26 -47.61 -15.86
C LEU A 674 -6.33 -48.66 -15.56
N LYS A 675 -6.22 -49.86 -16.14
CA LYS A 675 -7.10 -51.00 -15.84
C LYS A 675 -7.02 -51.44 -14.37
N GLN A 676 -5.82 -51.45 -13.79
CA GLN A 676 -5.64 -51.73 -12.35
C GLN A 676 -6.27 -50.63 -11.48
N LYS A 677 -6.15 -49.35 -11.87
CA LYS A 677 -6.69 -48.21 -11.11
C LYS A 677 -8.22 -48.14 -11.16
N GLU A 678 -8.79 -48.38 -12.33
CA GLU A 678 -10.23 -48.55 -12.52
C GLU A 678 -10.74 -49.70 -11.63
N GLN A 679 -10.13 -50.89 -11.69
CA GLN A 679 -10.49 -52.02 -10.82
C GLN A 679 -10.31 -51.71 -9.32
N GLU A 680 -9.35 -50.87 -8.94
CA GLU A 680 -9.17 -50.40 -7.56
C GLU A 680 -10.36 -49.54 -7.10
N VAL A 681 -10.79 -48.58 -7.93
CA VAL A 681 -11.94 -47.71 -7.68
C VAL A 681 -13.24 -48.50 -7.69
N ASP A 682 -13.44 -49.38 -8.67
CA ASP A 682 -14.58 -50.30 -8.76
C ASP A 682 -14.71 -51.14 -7.49
N ARG A 683 -13.58 -51.67 -6.98
CA ARG A 683 -13.52 -52.44 -5.73
C ARG A 683 -13.77 -51.58 -4.49
N LYS A 684 -13.36 -50.30 -4.48
CA LYS A 684 -13.66 -49.35 -3.39
C LYS A 684 -15.16 -49.00 -3.38
N ALA A 685 -15.72 -48.62 -4.52
CA ALA A 685 -17.15 -48.37 -4.68
C ALA A 685 -17.99 -49.59 -4.28
N ARG A 686 -17.68 -50.79 -4.81
CA ARG A 686 -18.37 -52.04 -4.43
C ARG A 686 -18.28 -52.35 -2.93
N LYS A 687 -17.18 -51.98 -2.25
CA LYS A 687 -17.07 -52.09 -0.78
C LYS A 687 -17.95 -51.08 -0.05
N GLN A 688 -17.92 -49.81 -0.47
CA GLN A 688 -18.72 -48.73 0.12
C GLN A 688 -20.23 -48.99 -0.05
N PHE A 689 -20.66 -49.41 -1.24
CA PHE A 689 -22.06 -49.73 -1.52
C PHE A 689 -22.53 -51.07 -0.95
N LYS A 690 -21.65 -52.00 -0.55
CA LYS A 690 -22.08 -53.30 -0.02
C LYS A 690 -23.00 -53.16 1.19
N GLY A 691 -22.60 -52.36 2.18
CA GLY A 691 -23.41 -52.07 3.37
C GLY A 691 -24.71 -51.30 3.11
N LEU A 692 -24.89 -50.77 1.89
CA LEU A 692 -26.10 -50.07 1.47
C LEU A 692 -27.18 -51.03 0.90
N PHE A 693 -26.78 -52.20 0.41
CA PHE A 693 -27.69 -53.24 -0.09
C PHE A 693 -28.03 -54.33 0.94
N ASP A 694 -27.22 -54.47 2.00
CA ASP A 694 -27.48 -55.41 3.10
C ASP A 694 -28.60 -54.92 4.06
N LYS A 695 -29.11 -53.67 3.90
CA LYS A 695 -30.25 -53.11 4.64
C LYS A 695 -31.58 -53.32 3.91
N LYS A 696 -32.66 -53.55 4.67
CA LYS A 696 -34.02 -53.71 4.12
C LYS A 696 -34.56 -52.37 3.57
N PRO A 697 -35.43 -52.37 2.54
CA PRO A 697 -35.87 -51.15 1.84
C PRO A 697 -36.56 -50.04 2.67
N GLY A 698 -36.90 -50.28 3.94
CA GLY A 698 -37.53 -49.30 4.83
C GLY A 698 -36.56 -48.40 5.61
N GLU A 699 -35.32 -48.84 5.87
CA GLU A 699 -34.35 -48.08 6.70
C GLU A 699 -33.57 -47.00 5.93
N ILE A 700 -33.74 -46.95 4.59
CA ILE A 700 -32.92 -46.12 3.71
C ILE A 700 -33.28 -44.62 3.84
N ALA A 701 -34.46 -44.31 4.40
CA ALA A 701 -34.98 -42.94 4.51
C ALA A 701 -34.27 -42.05 5.56
N GLU A 702 -33.70 -42.63 6.63
CA GLU A 702 -33.14 -41.84 7.74
C GLU A 702 -31.63 -41.56 7.59
N VAL A 703 -30.92 -42.24 6.68
CA VAL A 703 -29.45 -42.11 6.53
C VAL A 703 -29.04 -40.94 5.62
N THR A 704 -29.92 -39.96 5.40
CA THR A 704 -29.60 -38.72 4.66
C THR A 704 -29.20 -37.54 5.57
N SER A 705 -29.31 -37.67 6.90
CA SER A 705 -28.93 -36.61 7.86
C SER A 705 -27.52 -36.73 8.44
N ASP A 706 -26.93 -37.94 8.49
CA ASP A 706 -25.67 -38.21 9.17
C ASP A 706 -24.49 -38.48 8.22
N ILE A 707 -24.26 -37.54 7.29
CA ILE A 707 -22.89 -37.33 6.76
C ILE A 707 -22.16 -36.44 7.77
N LYS A 708 -21.62 -37.06 8.81
CA LYS A 708 -20.59 -36.43 9.66
C LYS A 708 -19.21 -36.68 9.07
N GLU A 709 -18.37 -35.67 9.21
CA GLU A 709 -16.93 -35.73 8.94
C GLU A 709 -16.30 -36.77 9.86
N ASP A 710 -15.37 -37.57 9.34
CA ASP A 710 -14.40 -38.26 10.19
C ASP A 710 -13.02 -38.26 9.51
N GLN A 711 -11.97 -38.34 10.33
CA GLN A 711 -10.64 -37.85 9.98
C GLN A 711 -9.66 -38.99 9.61
N ASN A 712 -8.43 -38.63 9.20
CA ASN A 712 -7.37 -39.61 8.94
C ASN A 712 -7.00 -40.39 10.22
N PRO A 713 -6.61 -41.66 10.10
CA PRO A 713 -6.17 -42.47 11.23
C PRO A 713 -4.68 -42.22 11.55
N GLU A 714 -4.32 -42.26 12.84
CA GLU A 714 -3.05 -42.85 13.28
C GLU A 714 -3.09 -43.27 14.77
N ASP A 715 -2.52 -44.44 15.04
CA ASP A 715 -2.02 -45.07 16.29
C ASP A 715 -2.48 -44.65 17.71
N GLY A 716 -2.61 -45.67 18.59
CA GLY A 716 -1.86 -45.58 19.87
C GLY A 716 -2.36 -46.21 21.19
N LYS A 717 -2.66 -47.52 21.24
CA LYS A 717 -2.54 -48.40 22.45
C LYS A 717 -3.41 -48.14 23.72
N THR A 718 -3.93 -49.24 24.29
CA THR A 718 -4.17 -49.52 25.75
C THR A 718 -5.12 -48.60 26.54
N SER A 719 -5.90 -49.07 27.52
CA SER A 719 -6.23 -50.43 28.05
C SER A 719 -7.45 -50.32 28.98
N SER A 720 -7.91 -51.43 29.58
CA SER A 720 -8.80 -51.50 30.78
C SER A 720 -10.23 -50.92 30.59
N SER A 721 -11.31 -51.72 30.67
CA SER A 721 -11.95 -52.24 31.89
C SER A 721 -12.49 -51.13 32.82
N ASP A 722 -13.70 -51.17 33.37
CA ASP A 722 -14.74 -52.20 33.33
C ASP A 722 -16.09 -51.60 33.85
N GLN A 723 -17.16 -52.40 33.85
CA GLN A 723 -18.41 -52.19 34.63
C GLN A 723 -19.29 -50.96 34.27
N ILE A 724 -20.54 -50.83 34.77
CA ILE A 724 -21.74 -51.71 34.79
C ILE A 724 -22.86 -50.94 35.53
N ASN A 725 -24.13 -51.15 35.14
CA ASN A 725 -25.36 -50.65 35.79
C ASN A 725 -25.57 -49.12 35.87
N SER A 726 -26.74 -48.62 36.29
CA SER A 726 -28.16 -48.80 35.87
C SER A 726 -29.05 -48.01 36.86
N ASP A 727 -30.25 -47.62 36.42
CA ASP A 727 -31.32 -47.01 37.26
C ASP A 727 -30.93 -45.64 37.87
N GLY A 728 -31.79 -44.67 38.23
CA GLY A 728 -33.23 -44.50 38.45
C GLY A 728 -33.37 -43.39 39.53
N ASP A 729 -34.41 -42.58 39.71
CA ASP A 729 -35.73 -42.41 39.06
C ASP A 729 -36.34 -41.03 39.50
N ASN A 730 -37.33 -40.51 38.75
CA ASN A 730 -38.37 -39.51 39.09
C ASN A 730 -38.06 -38.15 39.84
N ARG A 731 -38.35 -37.03 39.13
CA ARG A 731 -39.07 -35.78 39.56
C ARG A 731 -38.38 -34.83 40.59
N GLU A 732 -38.65 -33.51 40.70
CA GLU A 732 -39.71 -32.59 40.21
C GLU A 732 -39.16 -31.25 39.63
N GLU A 733 -40.02 -30.43 39.00
CA GLU A 733 -39.79 -29.06 38.48
C GLU A 733 -40.53 -28.00 39.36
N PRO A 734 -40.46 -26.65 39.15
CA PRO A 734 -39.81 -25.89 38.07
C PRO A 734 -38.96 -24.65 38.50
N GLN A 735 -38.11 -24.14 37.59
CA GLN A 735 -38.09 -22.71 37.16
C GLN A 735 -36.96 -22.35 36.15
N ASN A 736 -37.36 -21.76 35.02
CA ASN A 736 -36.65 -20.77 34.19
C ASN A 736 -35.10 -20.77 34.15
N ALA A 737 -34.52 -21.50 33.19
CA ALA A 737 -33.20 -21.20 32.64
C ALA A 737 -33.25 -21.23 31.10
N ALA A 738 -32.61 -20.27 30.43
CA ALA A 738 -32.59 -20.21 28.97
C ALA A 738 -31.61 -21.25 28.39
N GLY A 739 -32.05 -21.98 27.36
CA GLY A 739 -31.25 -23.06 26.76
C GLY A 739 -29.98 -22.58 26.01
N PRO A 740 -28.93 -23.41 25.95
CA PRO A 740 -27.69 -23.07 25.23
C PRO A 740 -27.91 -23.01 23.72
N MET A 741 -27.18 -22.12 23.04
CA MET A 741 -27.29 -21.91 21.59
C MET A 741 -26.87 -23.14 20.76
N PRO A 742 -27.48 -23.36 19.57
CA PRO A 742 -27.12 -24.46 18.69
C PRO A 742 -25.68 -24.33 18.16
N ARG A 743 -24.93 -25.44 18.16
CA ARG A 743 -23.56 -25.50 17.64
C ARG A 743 -23.53 -25.29 16.12
N MET A 744 -22.60 -24.46 15.65
CA MET A 744 -22.43 -24.11 14.24
C MET A 744 -21.72 -25.22 13.44
N GLY A 745 -22.24 -25.56 12.25
CA GLY A 745 -21.61 -26.51 11.32
C GLY A 745 -20.43 -25.93 10.53
N LEU A 746 -19.52 -26.80 10.07
CA LEU A 746 -18.17 -26.41 9.60
C LEU A 746 -18.15 -25.48 8.38
N PHE A 747 -19.14 -25.59 7.47
CA PHE A 747 -19.28 -24.69 6.30
C PHE A 747 -19.38 -23.20 6.65
N SER A 748 -19.70 -22.85 7.90
CA SER A 748 -19.71 -21.46 8.38
C SER A 748 -18.31 -20.82 8.49
N ARG A 749 -17.22 -21.60 8.43
CA ARG A 749 -15.84 -21.10 8.55
C ARG A 749 -15.13 -20.75 7.24
N PHE A 750 -15.58 -21.23 6.09
CA PHE A 750 -14.83 -21.07 4.82
C PHE A 750 -15.30 -19.92 3.91
N TRP A 751 -16.47 -19.30 4.12
CA TRP A 751 -16.92 -18.17 3.28
C TRP A 751 -17.85 -17.16 4.01
N PRO A 752 -17.32 -16.36 4.95
CA PRO A 752 -18.14 -15.46 5.79
C PRO A 752 -18.75 -14.26 5.04
N THR A 753 -18.17 -13.83 3.92
CA THR A 753 -18.61 -12.66 3.16
C THR A 753 -19.82 -12.92 2.26
N GLY A 754 -19.89 -14.08 1.59
CA GLY A 754 -20.98 -14.38 0.65
C GLY A 754 -22.36 -14.43 1.29
N ARG A 755 -22.46 -14.91 2.55
CA ARG A 755 -23.76 -15.01 3.24
C ARG A 755 -24.45 -13.66 3.42
N ARG A 756 -23.67 -12.59 3.69
CA ARG A 756 -24.20 -11.21 3.79
C ARG A 756 -24.79 -10.70 2.47
N LEU A 757 -24.30 -11.19 1.31
CA LEU A 757 -24.80 -10.76 0.01
C LEU A 757 -26.18 -11.37 -0.30
N PHE A 758 -26.36 -12.68 -0.03
CA PHE A 758 -27.64 -13.36 -0.30
C PHE A 758 -28.75 -12.98 0.68
N THR A 759 -28.44 -12.85 1.98
CA THR A 759 -29.44 -12.40 2.97
C THR A 759 -29.89 -10.95 2.73
N ALA A 760 -29.00 -10.07 2.23
CA ALA A 760 -29.36 -8.71 1.84
C ALA A 760 -30.23 -8.62 0.56
N LEU A 761 -30.37 -9.72 -0.18
CA LEU A 761 -31.19 -9.83 -1.40
C LEU A 761 -32.46 -10.68 -1.20
N GLY A 762 -32.71 -11.21 0.00
CA GLY A 762 -33.96 -11.90 0.36
C GLY A 762 -34.19 -13.29 -0.27
N LEU A 763 -33.16 -13.90 -0.88
CA LEU A 763 -33.26 -15.15 -1.62
C LEU A 763 -32.78 -16.36 -0.79
N GLU A 764 -33.62 -16.87 0.11
CA GLU A 764 -33.28 -18.02 0.97
C GLU A 764 -33.72 -19.40 0.44
N ARG A 765 -34.34 -19.49 -0.74
CA ARG A 765 -34.80 -20.78 -1.33
C ARG A 765 -34.61 -20.88 -2.85
N CYS A 766 -33.39 -21.17 -3.29
CA CYS A 766 -33.12 -21.81 -4.58
C CYS A 766 -32.09 -22.93 -4.40
N SER A 767 -32.50 -24.18 -4.59
CA SER A 767 -31.61 -25.32 -4.80
C SER A 767 -31.46 -25.56 -6.31
N ILE A 768 -30.24 -25.83 -6.77
CA ILE A 768 -29.94 -26.49 -8.06
C ILE A 768 -28.45 -26.88 -8.05
N LEU A 769 -28.19 -28.14 -8.45
CA LEU A 769 -26.88 -28.79 -8.63
C LEU A 769 -25.91 -28.68 -7.44
#